data_AF-A0A163LC92-F1
#
_entry.id   AF-A0A163LC92-F1
#
_cell.length_a   1.000
_cell.length_b   1.000
_cell.length_c   1.000
_cell.angle_alpha   90.00
_cell.angle_beta   90.00
_cell.angle_gamma   90.00
#
_symmetry.space_group_name_H-M   'P 1'
#
loop_
_entity.id
_entity.type
_entity.pdbx_description
1 polymer ?
#
loop_
_entity_poly.entity_id
_entity_poly.type
_entity_poly.pdbx_seq_one_letter_code
_entity_poly.pdbx_strand_id
1 'polypeptide(L)'
;MIFTLVMPVVFFLVFGLGQGDDDHGIGHGNVAAYIMISMALYGAMLATTSGGAMVSIERASGWSRQLRLTPLTPVAYIAVKLIMAMLLGLVSILVVYVVGAFTSAQMDGSLWFTTALIAWLGSSIFAAFGLFMGYLLPSENVMQLLGPGLALLAFGGGLFVPLTDGSVWATIAQFTPMFGINALAHAPLTGNSIHWTWIVNILLSQTTDREDSVALPRRNRFGVLFAAVWMVFLGGPLIEGWNLRDELRGWTGILATIAFSALYLYTFATTQQRRRMTMTRPTIREAALTLAALTALAAVMIVSVGPTGLAAAPYLAVTAVTLLPTVAGGILALVFAASVEIVSLSSGWGNYSGLSLGVCAAAFATWGIMSLISRNFAILHEREEQEQRAIMEERTRMARDLHDILGHSLTVITIKAELANRLLDVDIERARNELDDLERLSRDALADVRSAVEGFRGISLPVEIARAREALRAAGIEDDVPSSTDMVPTRLRELFAWTIREGVTNVVRHSGATHCRITVDENSASVVDDGRGAESTSSGNGLIGLRERAGASGARVIITHPQPQGFALQALVRGALAALLDLESDLSVVAEVGRGDEVVSAVLEHRPDVALLDVEMPGMDGIAATAALREAAPDTRVLIVTTFGRPGFLRKALHAGAGGFVVKDTPARQLADAVRRVHAGLRVVDPTLAADSLVSGESPLTERETQVLRAAHDGAPVAAIAGALFLSAGTVRNHLSSAMGKTGASTRAEAVRIAESNGWL
;
A
#
# COMPACT_ATOMS: atom_id res chain seq x y z
N MET A 1 -9.11 17.22 -18.40
CA MET A 1 -10.43 17.74 -18.81
C MET A 1 -10.32 19.16 -19.37
N ILE A 2 -9.97 20.19 -18.58
CA ILE A 2 -9.82 21.56 -19.10
C ILE A 2 -8.77 21.61 -20.21
N PHE A 3 -7.55 21.11 -19.96
CA PHE A 3 -6.49 21.11 -20.96
C PHE A 3 -6.83 20.26 -22.21
N THR A 4 -7.50 19.12 -22.04
CA THR A 4 -7.87 18.21 -23.14
C THR A 4 -9.01 18.71 -24.03
N LEU A 5 -9.93 19.53 -23.50
CA LEU A 5 -11.10 20.01 -24.23
C LEU A 5 -10.96 21.46 -24.69
N VAL A 6 -10.30 22.32 -23.89
CA VAL A 6 -10.23 23.76 -24.15
C VAL A 6 -9.02 24.09 -25.03
N MET A 7 -7.85 23.47 -24.84
CA MET A 7 -6.66 23.83 -25.62
C MET A 7 -6.80 23.59 -27.13
N PRO A 8 -7.41 22.48 -27.60
CA PRO A 8 -7.63 22.30 -29.04
C PRO A 8 -8.49 23.41 -29.66
N VAL A 9 -9.51 23.87 -28.93
CA VAL A 9 -10.34 25.01 -29.34
C VAL A 9 -9.53 26.29 -29.39
N VAL A 10 -8.76 26.57 -28.34
CA VAL A 10 -7.90 27.77 -28.29
C VAL A 10 -6.90 27.75 -29.44
N PHE A 11 -6.24 26.62 -29.70
CA PHE A 11 -5.31 26.49 -30.81
C PHE A 11 -6.01 26.63 -32.16
N PHE A 12 -7.21 26.08 -32.34
CA PHE A 12 -7.99 26.30 -33.55
C PHE A 12 -8.30 27.79 -33.76
N LEU A 13 -8.76 28.49 -32.72
CA LEU A 13 -9.05 29.92 -32.81
C LEU A 13 -7.79 30.77 -33.05
N VAL A 14 -6.64 30.35 -32.52
CA VAL A 14 -5.37 31.07 -32.72
C VAL A 14 -4.77 30.82 -34.10
N PHE A 15 -4.74 29.57 -34.55
CA PHE A 15 -4.08 29.19 -35.80
C PHE A 15 -5.00 29.27 -37.02
N GLY A 16 -6.31 29.05 -36.84
CA GLY A 16 -7.29 29.00 -37.92
C GLY A 16 -8.02 30.32 -38.22
N LEU A 17 -7.87 31.35 -37.37
CA LEU A 17 -8.44 32.70 -37.58
C LEU A 17 -7.36 33.80 -37.66
N GLY A 18 -6.09 33.44 -37.52
CA GLY A 18 -5.00 34.37 -37.27
C GLY A 18 -4.06 34.60 -38.45
N GLN A 19 -4.20 33.86 -39.56
CA GLN A 19 -3.18 33.84 -40.63
C GLN A 19 -3.54 34.64 -41.89
N GLY A 20 -4.75 35.21 -41.99
CA GLY A 20 -5.14 36.07 -43.13
C GLY A 20 -5.40 35.33 -44.44
N ASP A 21 -5.17 34.02 -44.47
CA ASP A 21 -5.48 33.08 -45.56
C ASP A 21 -6.62 32.10 -45.18
N ASP A 22 -7.38 32.40 -44.13
CA ASP A 22 -8.34 31.45 -43.52
C ASP A 22 -9.49 31.07 -44.47
N ASP A 23 -9.82 31.95 -45.42
CA ASP A 23 -10.85 31.78 -46.46
C ASP A 23 -10.29 31.19 -47.77
N HIS A 24 -8.99 30.89 -47.84
CA HIS A 24 -8.39 30.28 -49.03
C HIS A 24 -8.92 28.85 -49.23
N GLY A 25 -9.47 28.58 -50.41
CA GLY A 25 -10.02 27.26 -50.73
C GLY A 25 -8.95 26.19 -50.82
N ILE A 26 -9.13 25.08 -50.09
CA ILE A 26 -8.32 23.86 -50.18
C ILE A 26 -9.26 22.70 -50.49
N GLY A 27 -9.14 22.12 -51.68
CA GLY A 27 -9.97 20.99 -52.12
C GLY A 27 -11.46 21.29 -52.03
N HIS A 28 -12.16 20.55 -51.16
CA HIS A 28 -13.60 20.66 -50.89
C HIS A 28 -13.95 21.51 -49.64
N GLY A 29 -13.03 22.36 -49.20
CA GLY A 29 -13.24 23.29 -48.10
C GLY A 29 -12.22 24.43 -48.08
N ASN A 30 -11.89 24.94 -46.89
CA ASN A 30 -10.90 26.02 -46.73
C ASN A 30 -9.79 25.68 -45.70
N VAL A 31 -8.80 26.56 -45.59
CA VAL A 31 -7.67 26.41 -44.65
C VAL A 31 -8.16 26.30 -43.20
N ALA A 32 -9.19 27.07 -42.83
CA ALA A 32 -9.79 26.98 -41.51
C ALA A 32 -10.36 25.58 -41.22
N ALA A 33 -11.04 24.94 -42.18
CA ALA A 33 -11.51 23.55 -42.06
C ALA A 33 -10.36 22.55 -41.89
N TYR A 34 -9.25 22.73 -42.61
CA TYR A 34 -8.05 21.90 -42.46
C TYR A 34 -7.47 22.00 -41.04
N ILE A 35 -7.27 23.21 -40.53
CA ILE A 35 -6.72 23.43 -39.18
C ILE A 35 -7.70 22.91 -38.11
N MET A 36 -9.01 23.05 -38.33
CA MET A 36 -10.04 22.51 -37.44
C MET A 36 -9.93 20.97 -37.31
N ILE A 37 -9.83 20.25 -38.42
CA ILE A 37 -9.68 18.78 -38.43
C ILE A 37 -8.40 18.38 -37.69
N SER A 38 -7.30 19.10 -37.91
CA SER A 38 -6.05 18.89 -37.19
C SER A 38 -6.19 19.09 -35.68
N MET A 39 -6.79 20.19 -35.23
CA MET A 39 -6.96 20.46 -33.80
C MET A 39 -7.93 19.47 -33.13
N ALA A 40 -8.99 19.08 -33.81
CA ALA A 40 -9.91 18.06 -33.32
C ALA A 40 -9.21 16.71 -33.15
N LEU A 41 -8.35 16.33 -34.10
CA LEU A 41 -7.57 15.10 -34.05
C LEU A 41 -6.53 15.14 -32.91
N TYR A 42 -5.86 16.29 -32.69
CA TYR A 42 -4.98 16.51 -31.54
C TYR A 42 -5.73 16.37 -30.21
N GLY A 43 -6.91 17.00 -30.10
CA GLY A 43 -7.77 16.92 -28.92
C GLY A 43 -8.25 15.49 -28.64
N ALA A 44 -8.68 14.77 -29.68
CA ALA A 44 -9.09 13.37 -29.60
C ALA A 44 -7.94 12.47 -29.13
N MET A 45 -6.75 12.62 -29.72
CA MET A 45 -5.55 11.88 -29.31
C MET A 45 -5.24 12.11 -27.83
N LEU A 46 -5.24 13.36 -27.37
CA LEU A 46 -4.89 13.71 -26.00
C LEU A 46 -5.96 13.22 -25.00
N ALA A 47 -7.24 13.33 -25.36
CA ALA A 47 -8.35 12.84 -24.55
C ALA A 47 -8.34 11.29 -24.45
N THR A 48 -8.13 10.60 -25.56
CA THR A 48 -8.16 9.13 -25.59
C THR A 48 -6.96 8.50 -24.88
N THR A 49 -5.75 9.02 -25.10
CA THR A 49 -4.57 8.56 -24.36
C THR A 49 -4.69 8.85 -22.86
N SER A 50 -5.18 10.04 -22.48
CA SER A 50 -5.35 10.36 -21.07
C SER A 50 -6.44 9.53 -20.39
N GLY A 51 -7.55 9.27 -21.09
CA GLY A 51 -8.63 8.40 -20.62
C GLY A 51 -8.18 6.95 -20.43
N GLY A 52 -7.40 6.40 -21.38
CA GLY A 52 -6.82 5.06 -21.24
C GLY A 52 -5.81 4.97 -20.07
N ALA A 53 -4.98 5.99 -19.91
CA ALA A 53 -3.97 6.07 -18.85
C ALA A 53 -4.53 6.17 -17.43
N MET A 54 -5.80 6.54 -17.29
CA MET A 54 -6.47 6.73 -16.00
C MET A 54 -6.54 5.45 -15.15
N VAL A 55 -6.39 4.27 -15.78
CA VAL A 55 -6.26 2.98 -15.10
C VAL A 55 -5.09 2.96 -14.10
N SER A 56 -4.01 3.71 -14.37
CA SER A 56 -2.90 3.82 -13.42
C SER A 56 -3.35 4.40 -12.06
N ILE A 57 -4.21 5.43 -12.09
CA ILE A 57 -4.73 6.10 -10.89
C ILE A 57 -5.68 5.17 -10.13
N GLU A 58 -6.55 4.46 -10.84
CA GLU A 58 -7.47 3.48 -10.25
C GLU A 58 -6.76 2.29 -9.59
N ARG A 59 -5.61 1.91 -10.12
CA ARG A 59 -4.74 0.91 -9.50
C ARG A 59 -4.12 1.44 -8.22
N ALA A 60 -3.59 2.66 -8.25
CA ALA A 60 -2.96 3.30 -7.10
C ALA A 60 -3.95 3.56 -5.95
N SER A 61 -5.22 3.86 -6.25
CA SER A 61 -6.29 4.04 -5.25
C SER A 61 -6.86 2.72 -4.70
N GLY A 62 -6.34 1.57 -5.13
CA GLY A 62 -6.80 0.24 -4.66
C GLY A 62 -8.12 -0.23 -5.27
N TRP A 63 -8.70 0.52 -6.21
CA TRP A 63 -9.97 0.19 -6.86
C TRP A 63 -9.92 -1.12 -7.65
N SER A 64 -8.75 -1.44 -8.22
CA SER A 64 -8.49 -2.74 -8.87
C SER A 64 -8.66 -3.94 -7.94
N ARG A 65 -8.51 -3.77 -6.62
CA ARG A 65 -8.67 -4.82 -5.61
C ARG A 65 -10.14 -5.06 -5.28
N GLN A 66 -10.94 -4.00 -5.29
CA GLN A 66 -12.40 -4.07 -5.12
C GLN A 66 -13.10 -4.66 -6.36
N LEU A 67 -12.61 -4.35 -7.56
CA LEU A 67 -13.14 -4.90 -8.81
C LEU A 67 -12.87 -6.41 -8.98
N ARG A 68 -11.92 -7.01 -8.25
CA ARG A 68 -11.76 -8.48 -8.23
C ARG A 68 -12.91 -9.21 -7.53
N LEU A 69 -13.73 -8.49 -6.77
CA LEU A 69 -14.92 -9.02 -6.11
C LEU A 69 -16.17 -8.94 -7.00
N THR A 70 -16.08 -8.28 -8.16
CA THR A 70 -17.18 -8.22 -9.14
C THR A 70 -16.96 -9.25 -10.25
N PRO A 71 -18.03 -9.74 -10.90
CA PRO A 71 -17.95 -10.79 -11.94
C PRO A 71 -17.39 -10.30 -13.28
N LEU A 72 -16.70 -9.15 -13.33
CA LEU A 72 -16.19 -8.56 -14.56
C LEU A 72 -14.93 -9.29 -15.02
N THR A 73 -14.97 -9.83 -16.24
CA THR A 73 -13.78 -10.41 -16.87
C THR A 73 -12.75 -9.31 -17.20
N PRO A 74 -11.44 -9.62 -17.20
CA PRO A 74 -10.39 -8.66 -17.57
C PRO A 74 -10.61 -8.02 -18.95
N VAL A 75 -11.15 -8.80 -19.90
CA VAL A 75 -11.50 -8.33 -21.25
C VAL A 75 -12.63 -7.31 -21.21
N ALA A 76 -13.68 -7.55 -20.42
CA ALA A 76 -14.77 -6.60 -20.25
C ALA A 76 -14.29 -5.30 -19.60
N TYR A 77 -13.39 -5.37 -18.61
CA TYR A 77 -12.80 -4.17 -18.00
C TYR A 77 -12.00 -3.33 -19.01
N ILE A 78 -11.11 -3.97 -19.79
CA ILE A 78 -10.33 -3.31 -20.84
C ILE A 78 -11.26 -2.66 -21.88
N ALA A 79 -12.30 -3.38 -22.32
CA ALA A 79 -13.27 -2.86 -23.28
C ALA A 79 -14.01 -1.63 -22.75
N VAL A 80 -14.47 -1.66 -21.50
CA VAL A 80 -15.12 -0.50 -20.85
C VAL A 80 -14.18 0.70 -20.78
N LYS A 81 -12.90 0.50 -20.48
CA LYS A 81 -11.90 1.58 -20.47
C LYS A 81 -11.65 2.19 -21.83
N LEU A 82 -11.54 1.34 -22.84
CA LEU A 82 -11.35 1.79 -24.21
C LEU A 82 -12.58 2.57 -24.71
N ILE A 83 -13.79 2.12 -24.40
CA ILE A 83 -15.04 2.84 -24.69
C ILE A 83 -15.08 4.20 -23.98
N MET A 84 -14.76 4.27 -22.69
CA MET A 84 -14.72 5.53 -21.94
C MET A 84 -13.70 6.52 -22.54
N ALA A 85 -12.51 6.03 -22.88
CA ALA A 85 -11.48 6.83 -23.53
C ALA A 85 -11.97 7.37 -24.88
N MET A 86 -12.65 6.54 -25.67
CA MET A 86 -13.21 6.92 -26.96
C MET A 86 -14.33 7.94 -26.83
N LEU A 87 -15.23 7.80 -25.85
CA LEU A 87 -16.26 8.80 -25.57
C LEU A 87 -15.63 10.16 -25.21
N LEU A 88 -14.54 10.17 -24.45
CA LEU A 88 -13.81 11.40 -24.14
C LEU A 88 -13.21 12.05 -25.39
N GLY A 89 -12.67 11.23 -26.30
CA GLY A 89 -12.20 11.67 -27.62
C GLY A 89 -13.30 12.29 -28.46
N LEU A 90 -14.48 11.66 -28.50
CA LEU A 90 -15.65 12.16 -29.22
C LEU A 90 -16.08 13.54 -28.71
N VAL A 91 -16.13 13.73 -27.40
CA VAL A 91 -16.45 15.04 -26.79
C VAL A 91 -15.45 16.10 -27.24
N SER A 92 -14.16 15.79 -27.29
CA SER A 92 -13.13 16.74 -27.76
C SER A 92 -13.34 17.14 -29.22
N ILE A 93 -13.64 16.18 -30.11
CA ILE A 93 -13.93 16.43 -31.53
C ILE A 93 -15.18 17.31 -31.67
N LEU A 94 -16.26 16.94 -31.00
CA LEU A 94 -17.52 17.68 -31.07
C LEU A 94 -17.36 19.13 -30.64
N VAL A 95 -16.62 19.39 -29.56
CA VAL A 95 -16.38 20.76 -29.08
C VAL A 95 -15.63 21.58 -30.13
N VAL A 96 -14.58 21.04 -30.75
CA VAL A 96 -13.82 21.75 -31.79
C VAL A 96 -14.68 21.97 -33.05
N TYR A 97 -15.45 20.97 -33.47
CA TYR A 97 -16.31 21.05 -34.65
C TYR A 97 -17.47 22.03 -34.47
N VAL A 98 -18.07 22.07 -33.28
CA VAL A 98 -19.11 23.07 -32.95
C VAL A 98 -18.52 24.47 -33.05
N VAL A 99 -17.34 24.71 -32.48
CA VAL A 99 -16.67 26.03 -32.59
C VAL A 99 -16.33 26.35 -34.05
N GLY A 100 -15.81 25.37 -34.80
CA GLY A 100 -15.55 25.50 -36.23
C GLY A 100 -16.77 25.92 -37.04
N ALA A 101 -17.93 25.30 -36.79
CA ALA A 101 -19.18 25.62 -37.49
C ALA A 101 -19.70 27.04 -37.22
N PHE A 102 -19.33 27.66 -36.11
CA PHE A 102 -19.66 29.05 -35.78
C PHE A 102 -18.55 30.05 -36.15
N THR A 103 -17.48 29.60 -36.82
CA THR A 103 -16.33 30.43 -37.23
C THR A 103 -16.14 30.36 -38.75
N SER A 104 -14.93 30.58 -39.27
CA SER A 104 -14.65 30.65 -40.71
C SER A 104 -14.55 29.29 -41.40
N ALA A 105 -14.63 28.14 -40.69
CA ALA A 105 -14.44 26.83 -41.31
C ALA A 105 -15.60 26.46 -42.26
N GLN A 106 -15.27 26.20 -43.53
CA GLN A 106 -16.23 25.82 -44.57
C GLN A 106 -15.79 24.51 -45.22
N MET A 107 -16.72 23.56 -45.35
CA MET A 107 -16.56 22.32 -46.11
C MET A 107 -17.94 21.73 -46.43
N ASP A 108 -18.02 20.89 -47.46
CA ASP A 108 -19.27 20.21 -47.87
C ASP A 108 -19.93 19.45 -46.70
N GLY A 109 -21.26 19.43 -46.65
CA GLY A 109 -22.03 18.93 -45.51
C GLY A 109 -21.71 17.49 -45.08
N SER A 110 -21.43 16.60 -46.03
CA SER A 110 -21.01 15.22 -45.72
C SER A 110 -19.61 15.13 -45.12
N LEU A 111 -18.73 16.09 -45.43
CA LEU A 111 -17.35 16.09 -44.97
C LEU A 111 -17.25 16.28 -43.47
N TRP A 112 -18.08 17.16 -42.89
CA TRP A 112 -18.17 17.38 -41.43
C TRP A 112 -18.34 16.07 -40.65
N PHE A 113 -19.17 15.16 -41.13
CA PHE A 113 -19.37 13.88 -40.47
C PHE A 113 -18.22 12.92 -40.74
N THR A 114 -17.78 12.80 -41.99
CA THR A 114 -16.74 11.83 -42.37
C THR A 114 -15.38 12.12 -41.73
N THR A 115 -14.94 13.38 -41.71
CA THR A 115 -13.64 13.76 -41.13
C THR A 115 -13.66 13.64 -39.60
N ALA A 116 -14.79 13.96 -38.95
CA ALA A 116 -15.00 13.72 -37.53
C ALA A 116 -14.95 12.22 -37.18
N LEU A 117 -15.63 11.38 -37.97
CA LEU A 117 -15.67 9.92 -37.77
C LEU A 117 -14.28 9.31 -37.96
N ILE A 118 -13.55 9.72 -39.01
CA ILE A 118 -12.18 9.24 -39.27
C ILE A 118 -11.24 9.67 -38.15
N ALA A 119 -11.30 10.93 -37.71
CA ALA A 119 -10.48 11.41 -36.61
C ALA A 119 -10.78 10.66 -35.30
N TRP A 120 -12.06 10.37 -35.03
CA TRP A 120 -12.49 9.62 -33.85
C TRP A 120 -12.00 8.18 -33.88
N LEU A 121 -12.28 7.44 -34.95
CA LEU A 121 -11.83 6.04 -35.09
C LEU A 121 -10.31 5.94 -35.11
N GLY A 122 -9.62 6.87 -35.78
CA GLY A 122 -8.16 6.96 -35.80
C GLY A 122 -7.56 7.15 -34.41
N SER A 123 -8.26 7.85 -33.51
CA SER A 123 -7.80 8.05 -32.13
C SER A 123 -7.86 6.79 -31.24
N SER A 124 -8.44 5.68 -31.71
CA SER A 124 -8.51 4.41 -30.95
C SER A 124 -7.14 3.83 -30.62
N ILE A 125 -6.15 4.02 -31.50
CA ILE A 125 -4.77 3.56 -31.25
C ILE A 125 -4.15 4.26 -30.05
N PHE A 126 -4.51 5.51 -29.84
CA PHE A 126 -4.04 6.34 -28.75
C PHE A 126 -4.74 6.00 -27.43
N ALA A 127 -5.99 5.51 -27.48
CA ALA A 127 -6.66 4.92 -26.33
C ALA A 127 -5.96 3.63 -25.86
N ALA A 128 -5.62 2.73 -26.81
CA ALA A 128 -4.89 1.50 -26.52
C ALA A 128 -3.48 1.80 -25.95
N PHE A 129 -2.75 2.72 -26.58
CA PHE A 129 -1.45 3.18 -26.09
C PHE A 129 -1.53 3.79 -24.69
N GLY A 130 -2.54 4.62 -24.42
CA GLY A 130 -2.77 5.19 -23.09
C GLY A 130 -3.04 4.12 -22.04
N LEU A 131 -3.86 3.13 -22.38
CA LEU A 131 -4.15 2.00 -21.51
C LEU A 131 -2.89 1.18 -21.20
N PHE A 132 -2.11 0.84 -22.22
CA PHE A 132 -0.82 0.16 -22.08
C PHE A 132 0.12 0.93 -21.14
N MET A 133 0.29 2.23 -21.38
CA MET A 133 1.15 3.07 -20.54
C MET A 133 0.61 3.23 -19.12
N GLY A 134 -0.71 3.22 -18.93
CA GLY A 134 -1.36 3.18 -17.62
C GLY A 134 -1.13 1.88 -16.85
N TYR A 135 -0.85 0.78 -17.56
CA TYR A 135 -0.42 -0.47 -16.94
C TYR A 135 1.08 -0.51 -16.65
N LEU A 136 1.88 0.04 -17.56
CA LEU A 136 3.34 0.00 -17.51
C LEU A 136 3.93 0.95 -16.45
N LEU A 137 3.36 2.14 -16.29
CA LEU A 137 3.95 3.22 -15.50
C LEU A 137 3.17 3.53 -14.20
N PRO A 138 3.85 4.02 -13.15
CA PRO A 138 3.18 4.51 -11.93
C PRO A 138 2.28 5.72 -12.21
N SER A 139 1.13 5.80 -11.53
CA SER A 139 0.10 6.85 -11.73
C SER A 139 0.62 8.27 -11.68
N GLU A 140 1.61 8.52 -10.83
CA GLU A 140 2.26 9.81 -10.64
C GLU A 140 3.05 10.29 -11.86
N ASN A 141 3.55 9.35 -12.68
CA ASN A 141 4.48 9.59 -13.78
C ASN A 141 3.85 9.43 -15.16
N VAL A 142 2.74 8.69 -15.28
CA VAL A 142 2.11 8.34 -16.57
C VAL A 142 1.79 9.59 -17.38
N MET A 143 1.05 10.55 -16.82
CA MET A 143 0.64 11.74 -17.56
C MET A 143 1.81 12.69 -17.86
N GLN A 144 2.83 12.67 -17.00
CA GLN A 144 4.04 13.49 -17.17
C GLN A 144 4.89 13.02 -18.35
N LEU A 145 4.86 11.72 -18.64
CA LEU A 145 5.58 11.12 -19.77
C LEU A 145 4.75 11.20 -21.06
N LEU A 146 3.44 10.94 -20.96
CA LEU A 146 2.52 10.94 -22.09
C LEU A 146 2.32 12.33 -22.69
N GLY A 147 2.15 13.38 -21.88
CA GLY A 147 1.88 14.73 -22.38
C GLY A 147 2.94 15.24 -23.38
N PRO A 148 4.23 15.27 -23.01
CA PRO A 148 5.29 15.67 -23.92
C PRO A 148 5.50 14.71 -25.10
N GLY A 149 5.36 13.39 -24.88
CA GLY A 149 5.46 12.40 -25.95
C GLY A 149 4.39 12.56 -27.03
N LEU A 150 3.14 12.80 -26.62
CA LEU A 150 2.03 13.08 -27.53
C LEU A 150 2.20 14.41 -28.26
N ALA A 151 2.73 15.44 -27.59
CA ALA A 151 3.03 16.71 -28.24
C ALA A 151 4.09 16.55 -29.35
N LEU A 152 5.13 15.73 -29.11
CA LEU A 152 6.14 15.40 -30.11
C LEU A 152 5.56 14.61 -31.29
N LEU A 153 4.70 13.62 -31.01
CA LEU A 153 4.02 12.87 -32.05
C LEU A 153 3.10 13.76 -32.88
N ALA A 154 2.38 14.69 -32.24
CA ALA A 154 1.51 15.64 -32.91
C ALA A 154 2.28 16.58 -33.85
N PHE A 155 3.42 17.09 -33.36
CA PHE A 155 4.29 17.95 -34.15
C PHE A 155 4.96 17.17 -35.30
N GLY A 156 5.46 15.96 -35.02
CA GLY A 156 6.04 15.07 -36.02
C GLY A 156 5.05 14.57 -37.06
N GLY A 157 3.78 14.42 -36.71
CA GLY A 157 2.71 14.03 -37.64
C GLY A 157 2.13 15.17 -38.48
N GLY A 158 2.59 16.42 -38.28
CA GLY A 158 2.16 17.57 -39.07
C GLY A 158 0.79 18.16 -38.69
N LEU A 159 0.34 17.99 -37.43
CA LEU A 159 -0.95 18.53 -36.95
C LEU A 159 -0.94 20.04 -36.75
N PHE A 160 0.19 20.60 -36.30
CA PHE A 160 0.30 22.04 -36.02
C PHE A 160 0.83 22.84 -37.21
N VAL A 161 1.72 22.23 -37.98
CA VAL A 161 2.36 22.83 -39.14
C VAL A 161 2.30 21.78 -40.26
N PRO A 162 1.64 22.08 -41.39
CA PRO A 162 1.62 21.19 -42.55
C PRO A 162 3.05 20.86 -42.98
N LEU A 163 3.31 19.58 -43.25
CA LEU A 163 4.63 19.12 -43.67
C LEU A 163 4.84 19.43 -45.14
N THR A 164 5.96 20.08 -45.46
CA THR A 164 6.32 20.39 -46.86
C THR A 164 6.80 19.12 -47.55
N ASP A 165 6.21 18.81 -48.71
CA ASP A 165 6.57 17.65 -49.51
C ASP A 165 8.06 17.65 -49.89
N GLY A 166 8.72 16.50 -49.75
CA GLY A 166 10.15 16.33 -50.02
C GLY A 166 11.10 16.77 -48.90
N SER A 167 10.59 17.32 -47.79
CA SER A 167 11.42 17.63 -46.61
C SER A 167 11.89 16.35 -45.90
N VAL A 168 13.10 16.38 -45.32
CA VAL A 168 13.63 15.28 -44.48
C VAL A 168 12.66 14.93 -43.36
N TRP A 169 11.97 15.93 -42.83
CA TRP A 169 10.97 15.76 -41.77
C TRP A 169 9.72 15.03 -42.27
N ALA A 170 9.23 15.32 -43.48
CA ALA A 170 8.13 14.57 -44.09
C ALA A 170 8.46 13.09 -44.30
N THR A 171 9.71 12.76 -44.69
CA THR A 171 10.16 11.37 -44.85
C THR A 171 10.20 10.62 -43.52
N ILE A 172 10.62 11.27 -42.43
CA ILE A 172 10.62 10.67 -41.09
C ILE A 172 9.20 10.56 -40.54
N ALA A 173 8.37 11.57 -40.75
CA ALA A 173 7.00 11.63 -40.28
C ALA A 173 6.14 10.47 -40.81
N GLN A 174 6.38 10.01 -42.04
CA GLN A 174 5.70 8.87 -42.68
C GLN A 174 5.76 7.57 -41.87
N PHE A 175 6.75 7.43 -40.97
CA PHE A 175 6.88 6.27 -40.09
C PHE A 175 6.12 6.43 -38.76
N THR A 176 5.51 7.58 -38.50
CA THR A 176 4.74 7.82 -37.28
C THR A 176 3.25 7.50 -37.48
N PRO A 177 2.59 6.87 -36.48
CA PRO A 177 1.15 6.61 -36.55
C PRO A 177 0.33 7.88 -36.76
N MET A 178 0.84 9.00 -36.22
CA MET A 178 0.19 10.29 -36.28
C MET A 178 0.13 10.85 -37.71
N PHE A 179 1.18 10.68 -38.51
CA PHE A 179 1.17 11.10 -39.92
C PHE A 179 0.10 10.36 -40.72
N GLY A 180 0.00 9.04 -40.55
CA GLY A 180 -1.00 8.21 -41.24
C GLY A 180 -2.43 8.63 -40.92
N ILE A 181 -2.73 8.86 -39.63
CA ILE A 181 -4.07 9.29 -39.19
C ILE A 181 -4.37 10.73 -39.64
N ASN A 182 -3.38 11.62 -39.56
CA ASN A 182 -3.51 13.00 -40.01
C ASN A 182 -3.83 13.07 -41.51
N ALA A 183 -3.09 12.32 -42.34
CA ALA A 183 -3.34 12.24 -43.78
C ALA A 183 -4.72 11.62 -44.09
N LEU A 184 -5.11 10.56 -43.38
CA LEU A 184 -6.42 9.90 -43.55
C LEU A 184 -7.59 10.84 -43.19
N ALA A 185 -7.47 11.62 -42.12
CA ALA A 185 -8.51 12.54 -41.67
C ALA A 185 -8.70 13.73 -42.62
N HIS A 186 -7.64 14.16 -43.31
CA HIS A 186 -7.69 15.26 -44.27
C HIS A 186 -7.98 14.83 -45.71
N ALA A 187 -7.77 13.55 -46.07
CA ALA A 187 -7.97 13.06 -47.44
C ALA A 187 -9.37 13.39 -48.03
N PRO A 188 -10.49 13.29 -47.29
CA PRO A 188 -11.80 13.69 -47.79
C PRO A 188 -11.91 15.20 -48.10
N LEU A 189 -11.19 16.04 -47.36
CA LEU A 189 -11.16 17.49 -47.56
C LEU A 189 -10.28 17.87 -48.75
N THR A 190 -9.09 17.28 -48.86
CA THR A 190 -8.09 17.63 -49.89
C THR A 190 -8.34 16.96 -51.24
N GLY A 191 -9.19 15.92 -51.28
CA GLY A 191 -9.46 15.14 -52.50
C GLY A 191 -8.35 14.15 -52.87
N ASN A 192 -7.38 13.92 -51.97
CA ASN A 192 -6.25 13.01 -52.21
C ASN A 192 -6.71 11.53 -52.14
N SER A 193 -6.14 10.69 -53.01
CA SER A 193 -6.37 9.24 -52.96
C SER A 193 -5.85 8.64 -51.66
N ILE A 194 -6.67 7.83 -50.98
CA ILE A 194 -6.26 7.12 -49.76
C ILE A 194 -5.17 6.10 -50.13
N HIS A 195 -3.95 6.33 -49.66
CA HIS A 195 -2.85 5.39 -49.88
C HIS A 195 -2.89 4.25 -48.85
N TRP A 196 -2.81 3.00 -49.32
CA TRP A 196 -2.85 1.81 -48.44
C TRP A 196 -1.72 1.81 -47.38
N THR A 197 -0.60 2.45 -47.69
CA THR A 197 0.56 2.59 -46.80
C THR A 197 0.23 3.33 -45.50
N TRP A 198 -0.76 4.23 -45.51
CA TRP A 198 -1.24 4.91 -44.29
C TRP A 198 -2.00 3.96 -43.37
N ILE A 199 -2.79 3.06 -43.94
CA ILE A 199 -3.54 2.03 -43.20
C ILE A 199 -2.59 1.00 -42.61
N VAL A 200 -1.54 0.62 -43.35
CA VAL A 200 -0.48 -0.29 -42.89
C VAL A 200 0.33 0.29 -41.75
N ASN A 201 0.68 1.57 -41.82
CA ASN A 201 1.41 2.24 -40.75
C ASN A 201 0.62 2.17 -39.43
N ILE A 202 -0.69 2.41 -39.50
CA ILE A 202 -1.61 2.29 -38.35
C ILE A 202 -1.69 0.84 -37.85
N LEU A 203 -1.82 -0.16 -38.74
CA LEU A 203 -1.94 -1.57 -38.35
C LEU A 203 -0.63 -2.17 -37.80
N LEU A 204 0.52 -1.86 -38.39
CA LEU A 204 1.83 -2.34 -37.93
C LEU A 204 2.14 -1.86 -36.52
N SER A 205 1.77 -0.63 -36.20
CA SER A 205 1.94 -0.06 -34.85
C SER A 205 1.08 -0.73 -33.76
N GLN A 206 0.12 -1.59 -34.13
CA GLN A 206 -0.65 -2.43 -33.18
C GLN A 206 -0.02 -3.81 -32.92
N THR A 207 1.00 -4.23 -33.69
CA THR A 207 1.49 -5.62 -33.69
C THR A 207 2.81 -5.85 -32.95
N THR A 208 3.49 -4.79 -32.50
CA THR A 208 4.73 -4.88 -31.71
C THR A 208 4.44 -4.96 -30.21
N ASP A 209 3.87 -6.07 -29.77
CA ASP A 209 3.87 -6.47 -28.36
C ASP A 209 4.33 -7.93 -28.28
N ARG A 210 5.63 -8.12 -28.04
CA ARG A 210 6.16 -9.38 -27.51
C ARG A 210 7.17 -9.08 -26.42
N GLU A 211 6.94 -9.78 -25.32
CA GLU A 211 7.59 -9.75 -24.02
C GLU A 211 9.11 -9.58 -24.10
N ASP A 212 9.64 -8.61 -23.35
CA ASP A 212 10.87 -8.83 -22.57
C ASP A 212 11.04 -7.79 -21.45
N SER A 213 11.52 -8.29 -20.32
CA SER A 213 11.73 -7.65 -19.02
C SER A 213 12.51 -6.32 -19.04
N VAL A 214 12.00 -5.30 -18.34
CA VAL A 214 12.67 -3.99 -18.23
C VAL A 214 13.34 -3.81 -16.86
N ALA A 215 14.67 -3.76 -16.90
CA ALA A 215 15.52 -3.25 -15.83
C ALA A 215 15.35 -1.71 -15.67
N LEU A 216 15.42 -1.22 -14.43
CA LEU A 216 15.44 0.21 -14.10
C LEU A 216 16.60 0.93 -14.83
N PRO A 217 16.37 2.03 -15.58
CA PRO A 217 17.44 2.69 -16.31
C PRO A 217 18.33 3.51 -15.36
N ARG A 218 19.58 3.08 -15.21
CA ARG A 218 20.69 3.91 -14.71
C ARG A 218 21.16 4.88 -15.81
N ARG A 219 21.36 6.14 -15.41
CA ARG A 219 21.93 7.29 -16.18
C ARG A 219 21.00 7.89 -17.24
N ASN A 220 20.20 8.86 -16.78
CA ASN A 220 19.09 9.44 -17.53
C ASN A 220 19.52 10.46 -18.61
N ARG A 221 19.66 9.99 -19.86
CA ARG A 221 19.85 10.82 -21.07
C ARG A 221 18.56 11.51 -21.56
N PHE A 222 17.41 11.18 -20.98
CA PHE A 222 16.08 11.56 -21.51
C PHE A 222 15.79 13.06 -21.44
N GLY A 223 16.24 13.75 -20.40
CA GLY A 223 16.00 15.19 -20.26
C GLY A 223 16.77 16.05 -21.26
N VAL A 224 18.02 15.67 -21.56
CA VAL A 224 18.83 16.33 -22.60
C VAL A 224 18.30 15.98 -23.98
N LEU A 225 17.90 14.73 -24.20
CA LEU A 225 17.24 14.30 -25.44
C LEU A 225 15.95 15.11 -25.68
N PHE A 226 15.14 15.29 -24.63
CA PHE A 226 13.93 16.10 -24.68
C PHE A 226 14.22 17.54 -25.09
N ALA A 227 15.17 18.22 -24.44
CA ALA A 227 15.57 19.58 -24.81
C ALA A 227 16.18 19.67 -26.22
N ALA A 228 16.87 18.62 -26.69
CA ALA A 228 17.47 18.56 -28.02
C ALA A 228 16.43 18.46 -29.15
N VAL A 229 15.30 17.78 -28.93
CA VAL A 229 14.23 17.72 -29.95
C VAL A 229 13.69 19.11 -30.26
N TRP A 230 13.58 19.96 -29.25
CA TRP A 230 13.13 21.34 -29.44
C TRP A 230 14.11 22.19 -30.24
N MET A 231 15.37 21.79 -30.46
CA MET A 231 16.32 22.55 -31.31
C MET A 231 15.89 22.62 -32.78
N VAL A 232 14.92 21.80 -33.21
CA VAL A 232 14.39 21.85 -34.58
C VAL A 232 13.81 23.22 -34.94
N PHE A 233 13.27 23.97 -33.97
CA PHE A 233 12.74 25.32 -34.18
C PHE A 233 13.83 26.38 -34.41
N LEU A 234 15.11 26.05 -34.12
CA LEU A 234 16.26 26.86 -34.53
C LEU A 234 16.74 26.52 -35.95
N GLY A 235 16.07 25.58 -36.64
CA GLY A 235 16.31 25.29 -38.06
C GLY A 235 16.04 26.49 -38.98
N GLY A 236 15.04 27.33 -38.65
CA GLY A 236 14.73 28.54 -39.41
C GLY A 236 15.92 29.48 -39.57
N PRO A 237 16.55 29.95 -38.48
CA PRO A 237 17.80 30.73 -38.53
C PRO A 237 18.94 30.08 -39.32
N LEU A 238 19.09 28.74 -39.25
CA LEU A 238 20.14 28.02 -39.98
C LEU A 238 19.87 27.99 -41.48
N ILE A 239 18.62 27.75 -41.87
CA ILE A 239 18.18 27.78 -43.28
C ILE A 239 18.35 29.19 -43.84
N GLU A 240 17.95 30.21 -43.09
CA GLU A 240 18.06 31.60 -43.54
C GLU A 240 19.52 32.06 -43.64
N GLY A 241 20.35 31.69 -42.67
CA GLY A 241 21.79 31.92 -42.75
C GLY A 241 22.44 31.20 -43.94
N TRP A 242 21.93 30.03 -44.32
CA TRP A 242 22.38 29.28 -45.50
C TRP A 242 21.91 29.90 -46.83
N ASN A 243 20.70 30.46 -46.84
CA ASN A 243 20.20 31.24 -47.97
C ASN A 243 21.09 32.48 -48.20
N LEU A 244 21.57 33.08 -47.12
CA LEU A 244 22.50 34.23 -47.11
C LEU A 244 23.99 33.82 -47.10
N ARG A 245 24.34 32.59 -47.51
CA ARG A 245 25.74 32.07 -47.46
C ARG A 245 26.76 32.88 -48.25
N ASP A 246 26.30 33.65 -49.23
CA ASP A 246 27.16 34.52 -50.05
C ASP A 246 27.50 35.84 -49.33
N GLU A 247 26.88 36.09 -48.17
CA GLU A 247 27.10 37.27 -47.34
C GLU A 247 27.70 36.91 -45.98
N LEU A 248 28.53 37.81 -45.43
CA LEU A 248 29.13 37.62 -44.10
C LEU A 248 28.07 37.44 -43.00
N ARG A 249 26.92 38.12 -43.12
CA ARG A 249 25.81 38.01 -42.18
C ARG A 249 25.19 36.61 -42.13
N GLY A 250 25.20 35.85 -43.23
CA GLY A 250 24.69 34.48 -43.24
C GLY A 250 25.53 33.56 -42.36
N TRP A 251 26.86 33.63 -42.51
CA TRP A 251 27.80 32.86 -41.70
C TRP A 251 27.80 33.27 -40.22
N THR A 252 27.69 34.57 -39.91
CA THR A 252 27.57 35.01 -38.51
C THR A 252 26.28 34.50 -37.87
N GLY A 253 25.18 34.47 -38.62
CA GLY A 253 23.90 33.90 -38.17
C GLY A 253 23.97 32.41 -37.88
N ILE A 254 24.58 31.63 -38.77
CA ILE A 254 24.77 30.18 -38.58
C ILE A 254 25.61 29.91 -37.33
N LEU A 255 26.78 30.56 -37.22
CA LEU A 255 27.69 30.36 -36.09
C LEU A 255 27.05 30.77 -34.76
N ALA A 256 26.33 31.90 -34.73
CA ALA A 256 25.61 32.35 -33.55
C ALA A 256 24.51 31.35 -33.14
N THR A 257 23.79 30.78 -34.11
CA THR A 257 22.73 29.79 -33.84
C THR A 257 23.29 28.48 -33.29
N ILE A 258 24.41 27.99 -33.83
CA ILE A 258 25.10 26.80 -33.33
C ILE A 258 25.63 27.05 -31.90
N ALA A 259 26.28 28.19 -31.67
CA ALA A 259 26.79 28.57 -30.35
C ALA A 259 25.66 28.71 -29.32
N PHE A 260 24.53 29.32 -29.71
CA PHE A 260 23.34 29.44 -28.87
C PHE A 260 22.79 28.07 -28.49
N SER A 261 22.62 27.18 -29.48
CA SER A 261 22.11 25.81 -29.28
C SER A 261 23.00 25.00 -28.34
N ALA A 262 24.32 25.06 -28.53
CA ALA A 262 25.29 24.38 -27.67
C ALA A 262 25.25 24.91 -26.22
N LEU A 263 25.24 26.23 -26.04
CA LEU A 263 25.19 26.86 -24.73
C LEU A 263 23.86 26.56 -24.01
N TYR A 264 22.74 26.56 -24.73
CA TYR A 264 21.43 26.22 -24.20
C TYR A 264 21.39 24.77 -23.70
N LEU A 265 21.81 23.81 -24.55
CA LEU A 265 21.82 22.39 -24.18
C LEU A 265 22.75 22.11 -22.99
N TYR A 266 23.93 22.74 -22.97
CA TYR A 266 24.86 22.65 -21.85
C TYR A 266 24.22 23.17 -20.54
N THR A 267 23.60 24.35 -20.60
CA THR A 267 22.93 24.97 -19.44
C THR A 267 21.78 24.12 -18.93
N PHE A 268 20.97 23.57 -19.84
CA PHE A 268 19.86 22.70 -19.48
C PHE A 268 20.33 21.39 -18.84
N ALA A 269 21.34 20.73 -19.42
CA ALA A 269 21.90 19.48 -18.92
C ALA A 269 22.50 19.64 -17.52
N THR A 270 23.33 20.66 -17.33
CA THR A 270 24.02 20.93 -16.06
C THR A 270 23.03 21.32 -14.96
N THR A 271 22.01 22.13 -15.28
CA THR A 271 21.01 22.54 -14.29
C THR A 271 20.12 21.37 -13.87
N GLN A 272 19.71 20.51 -14.81
CA GLN A 272 18.93 19.31 -14.50
C GLN A 272 19.74 18.32 -13.64
N GLN A 273 21.04 18.19 -13.91
CA GLN A 273 21.93 17.33 -13.12
C GLN A 273 22.13 17.88 -11.70
N ARG A 274 22.40 19.19 -11.53
CA ARG A 274 22.57 19.83 -10.21
C ARG A 274 21.30 19.75 -9.37
N ARG A 275 20.12 20.02 -9.95
CA ARG A 275 18.83 19.92 -9.25
C ARG A 275 18.54 18.50 -8.75
N ARG A 276 18.98 17.47 -9.48
CA ARG A 276 18.80 16.06 -9.09
C ARG A 276 19.79 15.59 -8.03
N MET A 277 21.06 15.95 -8.18
CA MET A 277 22.13 15.44 -7.31
C MET A 277 22.26 16.22 -6.01
N THR A 278 21.96 17.52 -6.03
CA THR A 278 22.31 18.42 -4.92
C THR A 278 21.14 19.29 -4.49
N MET A 279 20.00 19.27 -5.22
CA MET A 279 18.84 20.15 -5.01
C MET A 279 19.16 21.66 -4.95
N THR A 280 20.35 22.06 -5.43
CA THR A 280 20.79 23.45 -5.40
C THR A 280 20.50 24.15 -6.73
N ARG A 281 20.12 25.44 -6.64
CA ARG A 281 20.07 26.34 -7.79
C ARG A 281 21.46 26.91 -8.08
N PRO A 282 21.78 27.22 -9.34
CA PRO A 282 22.98 28.00 -9.65
C PRO A 282 22.93 29.36 -8.93
N THR A 283 24.10 29.92 -8.65
CA THR A 283 24.16 31.24 -8.01
C THR A 283 23.55 32.30 -8.93
N ILE A 284 22.99 33.38 -8.36
CA ILE A 284 22.38 34.47 -9.15
C ILE A 284 23.38 35.02 -10.18
N ARG A 285 24.66 35.07 -9.85
CA ARG A 285 25.74 35.50 -10.75
C ARG A 285 25.91 34.55 -11.94
N GLU A 286 25.96 33.23 -11.69
CA GLU A 286 26.04 32.23 -12.76
C GLU A 286 24.83 32.33 -13.69
N ALA A 287 23.63 32.44 -13.12
CA ALA A 287 22.38 32.57 -13.87
C ALA A 287 22.35 33.85 -14.72
N ALA A 288 22.77 34.98 -14.16
CA ALA A 288 22.84 36.26 -14.88
C ALA A 288 23.85 36.20 -16.04
N LEU A 289 25.03 35.59 -15.83
CA LEU A 289 26.04 35.44 -16.88
C LEU A 289 25.56 34.55 -18.02
N THR A 290 24.89 33.43 -17.72
CA THR A 290 24.35 32.54 -18.77
C THR A 290 23.23 33.19 -19.55
N LEU A 291 22.29 33.87 -18.87
CA LEU A 291 21.21 34.62 -19.52
C LEU A 291 21.76 35.76 -20.38
N ALA A 292 22.76 36.49 -19.90
CA ALA A 292 23.40 37.57 -20.67
C ALA A 292 24.09 37.02 -21.92
N ALA A 293 24.83 35.90 -21.82
CA ALA A 293 25.48 35.27 -22.95
C ALA A 293 24.49 34.77 -24.01
N LEU A 294 23.41 34.09 -23.59
CA LEU A 294 22.36 33.64 -24.50
C LEU A 294 21.60 34.81 -25.14
N THR A 295 21.34 35.87 -24.38
CA THR A 295 20.66 37.07 -24.92
C THR A 295 21.54 37.80 -25.93
N ALA A 296 22.85 37.87 -25.70
CA ALA A 296 23.79 38.44 -26.66
C ALA A 296 23.84 37.63 -27.96
N LEU A 297 23.88 36.30 -27.87
CA LEU A 297 23.82 35.43 -29.05
C LEU A 297 22.48 35.56 -29.80
N ALA A 298 21.37 35.66 -29.08
CA ALA A 298 20.06 35.90 -29.69
C ALA A 298 20.00 37.26 -30.42
N ALA A 299 20.60 38.31 -29.86
CA ALA A 299 20.71 39.61 -30.53
C ALA A 299 21.54 39.52 -31.82
N VAL A 300 22.67 38.79 -31.80
CA VAL A 300 23.46 38.53 -33.01
C VAL A 300 22.66 37.78 -34.05
N MET A 301 21.85 36.79 -33.64
CA MET A 301 20.95 36.08 -34.56
C MET A 301 19.91 37.03 -35.18
N ILE A 302 19.23 37.85 -34.39
CA ILE A 302 18.22 38.81 -34.87
C ILE A 302 18.82 39.80 -35.87
N VAL A 303 20.02 40.32 -35.61
CA VAL A 303 20.69 41.25 -36.54
C VAL A 303 21.19 40.55 -37.81
N SER A 304 21.63 39.29 -37.71
CA SER A 304 22.26 38.57 -38.83
C SER A 304 21.24 37.96 -39.80
N VAL A 305 20.21 37.30 -39.27
CA VAL A 305 19.20 36.55 -40.05
C VAL A 305 17.79 37.13 -39.94
N GLY A 306 17.65 38.30 -39.31
CA GLY A 306 16.39 39.03 -39.27
C GLY A 306 15.29 38.32 -38.46
N PRO A 307 14.05 38.25 -38.96
CA PRO A 307 12.90 37.80 -38.18
C PRO A 307 13.01 36.35 -37.70
N THR A 308 13.67 35.46 -38.45
CA THR A 308 13.89 34.08 -38.01
C THR A 308 14.70 34.00 -36.72
N GLY A 309 15.56 34.99 -36.44
CA GLY A 309 16.33 35.10 -35.21
C GLY A 309 15.48 35.26 -33.94
N LEU A 310 14.23 35.73 -34.05
CA LEU A 310 13.29 35.82 -32.93
C LEU A 310 12.93 34.44 -32.34
N ALA A 311 13.16 33.35 -33.09
CA ALA A 311 12.99 31.98 -32.62
C ALA A 311 13.86 31.65 -31.38
N ALA A 312 14.86 32.47 -31.03
CA ALA A 312 15.64 32.32 -29.81
C ALA A 312 14.85 32.67 -28.52
N ALA A 313 13.78 33.47 -28.60
CA ALA A 313 13.07 34.00 -27.44
C ALA A 313 12.42 32.93 -26.53
N PRO A 314 11.78 31.86 -27.05
CA PRO A 314 11.24 30.80 -26.19
C PRO A 314 12.32 30.11 -25.34
N TYR A 315 13.52 29.92 -25.90
CA TYR A 315 14.64 29.29 -25.19
C TYR A 315 15.21 30.20 -24.09
N LEU A 316 15.23 31.52 -24.31
CA LEU A 316 15.60 32.49 -23.28
C LEU A 316 14.63 32.46 -22.11
N ALA A 317 13.32 32.43 -22.39
CA ALA A 317 12.29 32.35 -21.36
C ALA A 317 12.33 31.02 -20.58
N VAL A 318 12.51 29.90 -21.27
CA VAL A 318 12.72 28.58 -20.65
C VAL A 318 13.96 28.57 -19.75
N THR A 319 15.05 29.18 -20.21
CA THR A 319 16.30 29.28 -19.43
C THR A 319 16.10 30.14 -18.18
N ALA A 320 15.39 31.27 -18.29
CA ALA A 320 15.07 32.16 -17.17
C ALA A 320 14.30 31.44 -16.07
N VAL A 321 13.23 30.73 -16.43
CA VAL A 321 12.40 29.94 -15.50
C VAL A 321 13.17 28.77 -14.88
N THR A 322 14.16 28.24 -15.58
CA THR A 322 14.98 27.12 -15.11
C THR A 322 16.06 27.57 -14.12
N LEU A 323 16.66 28.73 -14.34
CA LEU A 323 17.78 29.24 -13.54
C LEU A 323 17.33 30.11 -12.35
N LEU A 324 16.29 30.92 -12.51
CA LEU A 324 15.86 31.92 -11.53
C LEU A 324 14.75 31.43 -10.59
N PRO A 325 14.50 32.13 -9.47
CA PRO A 325 13.29 31.96 -8.67
C PRO A 325 12.02 32.12 -9.51
N THR A 326 10.95 31.42 -9.13
CA THR A 326 9.71 31.30 -9.92
C THR A 326 9.12 32.65 -10.34
N VAL A 327 9.07 33.61 -9.43
CA VAL A 327 8.58 34.97 -9.70
C VAL A 327 9.51 35.72 -10.67
N ALA A 328 10.82 35.72 -10.39
CA ALA A 328 11.80 36.42 -11.22
C ALA A 328 11.90 35.83 -12.63
N GLY A 329 11.89 34.50 -12.75
CA GLY A 329 11.90 33.79 -14.03
C GLY A 329 10.62 34.02 -14.83
N GLY A 330 9.46 34.05 -14.17
CA GLY A 330 8.18 34.38 -14.81
C GLY A 330 8.14 35.81 -15.34
N ILE A 331 8.60 36.79 -14.54
CA ILE A 331 8.72 38.19 -14.97
C ILE A 331 9.65 38.29 -16.19
N LEU A 332 10.82 37.65 -16.16
CA LEU A 332 11.78 37.72 -17.26
C LEU A 332 11.26 37.02 -18.53
N ALA A 333 10.49 35.93 -18.39
CA ALA A 333 9.80 35.29 -19.51
C ALA A 333 8.78 36.23 -20.18
N LEU A 334 8.01 36.99 -19.39
CA LEU A 334 7.09 38.01 -19.90
C LEU A 334 7.84 39.16 -20.58
N VAL A 335 9.00 39.56 -20.05
CA VAL A 335 9.87 40.56 -20.67
C VAL A 335 10.36 40.06 -22.04
N PHE A 336 10.79 38.80 -22.16
CA PHE A 336 11.16 38.23 -23.45
C PHE A 336 9.99 38.17 -24.43
N ALA A 337 8.80 37.77 -23.98
CA ALA A 337 7.60 37.77 -24.82
C ALA A 337 7.23 39.18 -25.30
N ALA A 338 7.28 40.19 -24.43
CA ALA A 338 7.06 41.58 -24.80
C ALA A 338 8.14 42.11 -25.76
N SER A 339 9.41 41.71 -25.57
CA SER A 339 10.50 42.13 -26.44
C SER A 339 10.33 41.62 -27.87
N VAL A 340 9.74 40.44 -28.05
CA VAL A 340 9.40 39.91 -29.39
C VAL A 340 8.42 40.85 -30.08
N GLU A 341 7.35 41.30 -29.41
CA GLU A 341 6.38 42.21 -30.01
C GLU A 341 6.99 43.57 -30.32
N ILE A 342 7.77 44.12 -29.39
CA ILE A 342 8.43 45.42 -29.57
C ILE A 342 9.39 45.38 -30.78
N VAL A 343 10.22 44.34 -30.89
CA VAL A 343 11.17 44.19 -32.01
C VAL A 343 10.41 43.97 -33.34
N SER A 344 9.34 43.18 -33.32
CA SER A 344 8.54 42.90 -34.51
C SER A 344 7.84 44.16 -35.04
N LEU A 345 7.23 44.95 -34.15
CA LEU A 345 6.55 46.21 -34.48
C LEU A 345 7.54 47.29 -34.94
N SER A 346 8.68 47.44 -34.25
CA SER A 346 9.67 48.47 -34.60
C SER A 346 10.43 48.19 -35.90
N SER A 347 10.61 46.93 -36.26
CA SER A 347 11.33 46.52 -37.48
C SER A 347 10.42 46.38 -38.70
N GLY A 348 9.10 46.53 -38.55
CA GLY A 348 8.12 46.40 -39.63
C GLY A 348 7.98 44.97 -40.17
N TRP A 349 8.37 43.96 -39.40
CA TRP A 349 8.39 42.54 -39.83
C TRP A 349 7.02 41.86 -39.77
N GLY A 350 5.95 42.58 -39.39
CA GLY A 350 4.60 42.05 -39.24
C GLY A 350 4.31 41.56 -37.83
N ASN A 351 3.14 40.91 -37.67
CA ASN A 351 2.59 40.57 -36.36
C ASN A 351 3.01 39.14 -35.93
N TYR A 352 3.94 39.03 -34.99
CA TYR A 352 4.43 37.75 -34.43
C TYR A 352 3.76 37.39 -33.09
N SER A 353 2.50 37.78 -32.89
CA SER A 353 1.73 37.51 -31.66
C SER A 353 1.67 36.02 -31.30
N GLY A 354 1.69 35.12 -32.30
CA GLY A 354 1.80 33.68 -32.06
C GLY A 354 3.12 33.26 -31.40
N LEU A 355 4.21 33.98 -31.66
CA LEU A 355 5.54 33.69 -31.10
C LEU A 355 5.66 34.21 -29.66
N SER A 356 5.13 35.39 -29.34
CA SER A 356 5.08 35.91 -27.94
C SER A 356 4.22 35.01 -27.04
N LEU A 357 3.08 34.52 -27.55
CA LEU A 357 2.27 33.51 -26.88
C LEU A 357 3.03 32.18 -26.71
N GLY A 358 3.77 31.75 -27.74
CA GLY A 358 4.63 30.56 -27.71
C GLY A 358 5.74 30.66 -26.66
N VAL A 359 6.35 31.83 -26.47
CA VAL A 359 7.34 32.11 -25.42
C VAL A 359 6.72 31.89 -24.03
N CYS A 360 5.56 32.49 -23.78
CA CYS A 360 4.82 32.34 -22.53
C CYS A 360 4.41 30.88 -22.26
N ALA A 361 3.89 30.20 -23.28
CA ALA A 361 3.47 28.81 -23.19
C ALA A 361 4.65 27.87 -22.89
N ALA A 362 5.79 28.03 -23.58
CA ALA A 362 6.99 27.22 -23.35
C ALA A 362 7.57 27.44 -21.95
N ALA A 363 7.60 28.69 -21.49
CA ALA A 363 8.04 29.06 -20.14
C ALA A 363 7.13 28.45 -19.07
N PHE A 364 5.81 28.56 -19.22
CA PHE A 364 4.83 28.00 -18.29
C PHE A 364 4.87 26.47 -18.26
N ALA A 365 4.93 25.81 -19.43
CA ALA A 365 5.02 24.35 -19.52
C ALA A 365 6.30 23.83 -18.85
N THR A 366 7.44 24.46 -19.12
CA THR A 366 8.72 24.04 -18.53
C THR A 366 8.76 24.31 -17.03
N TRP A 367 8.22 25.45 -16.58
CA TRP A 367 8.03 25.74 -15.15
C TRP A 367 7.21 24.66 -14.46
N GLY A 368 6.06 24.30 -15.05
CA GLY A 368 5.14 23.31 -14.50
C GLY A 368 5.80 21.94 -14.35
N ILE A 369 6.44 21.44 -15.42
CA ILE A 369 7.16 20.15 -15.41
C ILE A 369 8.28 20.17 -14.37
N MET A 370 9.10 21.23 -14.32
CA MET A 370 10.20 21.32 -13.36
C MET A 370 9.72 21.45 -11.91
N SER A 371 8.62 22.16 -11.66
CA SER A 371 8.01 22.30 -10.34
C SER A 371 7.49 20.96 -9.83
N LEU A 372 6.83 20.18 -10.70
CA LEU A 372 6.34 18.83 -10.37
C LEU A 372 7.48 17.87 -10.06
N ILE A 373 8.52 17.83 -10.89
CA ILE A 373 9.71 16.99 -10.66
C ILE A 373 10.37 17.36 -9.33
N SER A 374 10.61 18.65 -9.08
CA SER A 374 11.22 19.09 -7.82
C SER A 374 10.37 18.77 -6.60
N ARG A 375 9.03 18.88 -6.68
CA ARG A 375 8.11 18.50 -5.59
C ARG A 375 8.12 17.00 -5.33
N ASN A 376 8.09 16.17 -6.37
CA ASN A 376 8.12 14.71 -6.22
C ASN A 376 9.42 14.25 -5.55
N PHE A 377 10.56 14.81 -5.93
CA PHE A 377 11.84 14.49 -5.28
C PHE A 377 11.90 14.97 -3.81
N ALA A 378 11.34 16.13 -3.50
CA ALA A 378 11.25 16.62 -2.12
C ALA A 378 10.44 15.67 -1.24
N ILE A 379 9.29 15.19 -1.73
CA ILE A 379 8.43 14.22 -1.01
C ILE A 379 9.18 12.92 -0.74
N LEU A 380 9.94 12.41 -1.71
CA LEU A 380 10.70 11.18 -1.55
C LEU A 380 11.80 11.32 -0.49
N HIS A 381 12.54 12.44 -0.50
CA HIS A 381 13.54 12.72 0.54
C HIS A 381 12.89 12.89 1.92
N GLU A 382 11.76 13.57 2.02
CA GLU A 382 11.03 13.69 3.27
C GLU A 382 10.59 12.33 3.82
N ARG A 383 10.16 11.40 2.94
CA ARG A 383 9.83 10.02 3.34
C ARG A 383 11.03 9.25 3.83
N GLU A 384 12.17 9.32 3.12
CA GLU A 384 13.41 8.67 3.55
C GLU A 384 13.87 9.21 4.91
N GLU A 385 13.81 10.53 5.11
CA GLU A 385 14.13 11.13 6.41
C GLU A 385 13.14 10.71 7.50
N GLN A 386 11.84 10.60 7.20
CA GLN A 386 10.83 10.14 8.13
C GLN A 386 11.05 8.69 8.54
N GLU A 387 11.35 7.80 7.59
CA GLU A 387 11.66 6.40 7.87
C GLU A 387 12.90 6.29 8.76
N GLN A 388 13.96 7.05 8.47
CA GLN A 388 15.17 7.07 9.31
C GLN A 388 14.90 7.59 10.72
N ARG A 389 14.09 8.64 10.86
CA ARG A 389 13.69 9.17 12.17
C ARG A 389 12.85 8.17 12.95
N ALA A 390 11.87 7.53 12.31
CA ALA A 390 11.04 6.50 12.93
C ALA A 390 11.89 5.32 13.44
N ILE A 391 12.83 4.83 12.63
CA ILE A 391 13.75 3.75 13.04
C ILE A 391 14.61 4.17 14.24
N MET A 392 15.10 5.42 14.26
CA MET A 392 15.91 5.92 15.36
C MET A 392 15.10 6.09 16.65
N GLU A 393 13.86 6.60 16.55
CA GLU A 393 12.92 6.71 17.68
C GLU A 393 12.57 5.34 18.25
N GLU A 394 12.36 4.35 17.39
CA GLU A 394 12.05 2.99 17.78
C GLU A 394 13.24 2.30 18.48
N ARG A 395 14.47 2.46 17.95
CA ARG A 395 15.69 2.02 18.64
C ARG A 395 15.87 2.69 20.00
N THR A 396 15.60 3.99 20.09
CA THR A 396 15.74 4.74 21.35
C THR A 396 14.70 4.28 22.37
N ARG A 397 13.48 3.97 21.93
CA ARG A 397 12.43 3.39 22.76
C ARG A 397 12.82 2.01 23.27
N MET A 398 13.25 1.11 22.39
CA MET A 398 13.72 -0.23 22.76
C MET A 398 14.87 -0.17 23.77
N ALA A 399 15.84 0.73 23.57
CA ALA A 399 16.94 0.91 24.51
C ALA A 399 16.46 1.35 25.90
N ARG A 400 15.41 2.18 25.97
CA ARG A 400 14.81 2.63 27.23
C ARG A 400 14.07 1.49 27.93
N ASP A 401 13.24 0.75 27.21
CA ASP A 401 12.49 -0.39 27.76
C ASP A 401 13.46 -1.48 28.29
N LEU A 402 14.55 -1.75 27.56
CA LEU A 402 15.62 -2.63 28.04
C LEU A 402 16.34 -2.07 29.27
N HIS A 403 16.62 -0.77 29.30
CA HIS A 403 17.26 -0.10 30.43
C HIS A 403 16.38 -0.15 31.69
N ASP A 404 15.06 -0.02 31.56
CA ASP A 404 14.13 -0.06 32.69
C ASP A 404 14.05 -1.47 33.30
N ILE A 405 13.97 -2.51 32.45
CA ILE A 405 13.98 -3.92 32.88
C ILE A 405 15.32 -4.29 33.55
N LEU A 406 16.44 -3.94 32.93
CA LEU A 406 17.77 -4.22 33.45
C LEU A 406 18.08 -3.41 34.71
N GLY A 407 17.71 -2.14 34.73
CA GLY A 407 18.04 -1.20 35.80
C GLY A 407 17.45 -1.62 37.15
N HIS A 408 16.19 -2.08 37.17
CA HIS A 408 15.56 -2.55 38.41
C HIS A 408 16.26 -3.81 38.95
N SER A 409 16.50 -4.79 38.09
CA SER A 409 17.08 -6.09 38.47
C SER A 409 18.55 -5.97 38.90
N LEU A 410 19.38 -5.21 38.17
CA LEU A 410 20.79 -4.98 38.50
C LEU A 410 20.96 -4.22 39.82
N THR A 411 20.04 -3.30 40.14
CA THR A 411 20.08 -2.56 41.42
C THR A 411 19.83 -3.50 42.58
N VAL A 412 18.82 -4.37 42.50
CA VAL A 412 18.51 -5.35 43.55
C VAL A 412 19.64 -6.38 43.69
N ILE A 413 20.20 -6.88 42.59
CA ILE A 413 21.36 -7.79 42.59
C ILE A 413 22.54 -7.14 43.32
N THR A 414 22.83 -5.87 43.04
CA THR A 414 23.95 -5.14 43.65
C THR A 414 23.75 -4.98 45.15
N ILE A 415 22.54 -4.60 45.59
CA ILE A 415 22.21 -4.44 47.01
C ILE A 415 22.28 -5.79 47.75
N LYS A 416 21.74 -6.87 47.18
CA LYS A 416 21.82 -8.22 47.77
C LYS A 416 23.25 -8.75 47.80
N ALA A 417 24.06 -8.47 46.79
CA ALA A 417 25.49 -8.83 46.79
C ALA A 417 26.25 -8.13 47.93
N GLU A 418 26.01 -6.83 48.14
CA GLU A 418 26.61 -6.08 49.24
C GLU A 418 26.16 -6.62 50.60
N LEU A 419 24.87 -6.96 50.74
CA LEU A 419 24.32 -7.55 51.97
C LEU A 419 24.92 -8.93 52.25
N ALA A 420 24.97 -9.82 51.24
CA ALA A 420 25.58 -11.14 51.36
C ALA A 420 27.04 -11.03 51.80
N ASN A 421 27.81 -10.11 51.21
CA ASN A 421 29.22 -9.89 51.56
C ASN A 421 29.40 -9.40 53.00
N ARG A 422 28.50 -8.55 53.52
CA ARG A 422 28.53 -8.11 54.92
C ARG A 422 28.12 -9.21 55.91
N LEU A 423 27.35 -10.20 55.46
CA LEU A 423 26.87 -11.30 56.30
C LEU A 423 27.86 -12.47 56.39
N LEU A 424 28.88 -12.56 55.52
CA LEU A 424 29.83 -13.67 55.47
C LEU A 424 30.52 -13.95 56.82
N ASP A 425 30.86 -12.90 57.56
CA ASP A 425 31.55 -13.00 58.85
C ASP A 425 30.60 -13.03 60.06
N VAL A 426 29.28 -12.86 59.84
CA VAL A 426 28.27 -12.71 60.90
C VAL A 426 27.27 -13.87 60.92
N ASP A 427 26.72 -14.22 59.76
CA ASP A 427 25.68 -15.25 59.59
C ASP A 427 25.81 -15.89 58.19
N ILE A 428 26.58 -16.97 58.13
CA ILE A 428 26.96 -17.63 56.87
C ILE A 428 25.77 -18.32 56.19
N GLU A 429 24.79 -18.81 56.98
CA GLU A 429 23.56 -19.43 56.47
C GLU A 429 22.69 -18.39 55.78
N ARG A 430 22.55 -17.21 56.39
CA ARG A 430 21.81 -16.10 55.81
C ARG A 430 22.51 -15.50 54.60
N ALA A 431 23.86 -15.43 54.61
CA ALA A 431 24.65 -15.05 53.44
C ALA A 431 24.47 -16.02 52.26
N ARG A 432 24.41 -17.34 52.51
CA ARG A 432 24.10 -18.35 51.48
C ARG A 432 22.72 -18.14 50.86
N ASN A 433 21.69 -17.90 51.68
CA ASN A 433 20.33 -17.64 51.17
C ASN A 433 20.28 -16.39 50.28
N GLU A 434 21.00 -15.32 50.65
CA GLU A 434 21.08 -14.10 49.83
C GLU A 434 21.83 -14.34 48.50
N LEU A 435 22.84 -15.22 48.48
CA LEU A 435 23.55 -15.63 47.26
C LEU A 435 22.68 -16.50 46.33
N ASP A 436 21.90 -17.43 46.89
CA ASP A 436 20.95 -18.26 46.12
C ASP A 436 19.83 -17.40 45.52
N ASP A 437 19.34 -16.41 46.26
CA ASP A 437 18.40 -15.40 45.76
C ASP A 437 19.01 -14.57 44.63
N LEU A 438 20.27 -14.14 44.77
CA LEU A 438 20.98 -13.39 43.75
C LEU A 438 21.13 -14.19 42.45
N GLU A 439 21.49 -15.46 42.55
CA GLU A 439 21.60 -16.35 41.39
C GLU A 439 20.25 -16.49 40.67
N ARG A 440 19.17 -16.65 41.43
CA ARG A 440 17.80 -16.74 40.90
C ARG A 440 17.37 -15.45 40.19
N LEU A 441 17.56 -14.30 40.85
CA LEU A 441 17.20 -12.99 40.31
C LEU A 441 17.97 -12.66 39.02
N SER A 442 19.24 -13.05 38.96
CA SER A 442 20.08 -12.91 37.76
C SER A 442 19.55 -13.76 36.59
N ARG A 443 19.14 -15.00 36.89
CA ARG A 443 18.58 -15.93 35.88
C ARG A 443 17.24 -15.43 35.33
N ASP A 444 16.38 -14.90 36.20
CA ASP A 444 15.08 -14.34 35.82
C ASP A 444 15.25 -13.06 34.98
N ALA A 445 16.14 -12.15 35.39
CA ALA A 445 16.44 -10.93 34.63
C ALA A 445 17.00 -11.22 33.22
N LEU A 446 17.85 -12.24 33.08
CA LEU A 446 18.36 -12.70 31.78
C LEU A 446 17.25 -13.30 30.90
N ALA A 447 16.28 -13.99 31.50
CA ALA A 447 15.13 -14.54 30.78
C ALA A 447 14.20 -13.42 30.29
N ASP A 448 13.96 -12.39 31.11
CA ASP A 448 13.14 -11.23 30.75
C ASP A 448 13.75 -10.43 29.59
N VAL A 449 15.07 -10.20 29.62
CA VAL A 449 15.78 -9.54 28.51
C VAL A 449 15.71 -10.37 27.24
N ARG A 450 15.89 -11.70 27.33
CA ARG A 450 15.79 -12.59 26.17
C ARG A 450 14.38 -12.58 25.59
N SER A 451 13.36 -12.64 26.44
CA SER A 451 11.95 -12.56 26.06
C SER A 451 11.61 -11.23 25.37
N ALA A 452 12.08 -10.11 25.94
CA ALA A 452 11.92 -8.78 25.34
C ALA A 452 12.58 -8.70 23.95
N VAL A 453 13.83 -9.17 23.82
CA VAL A 453 14.57 -9.18 22.55
C VAL A 453 13.94 -10.12 21.51
N GLU A 454 13.41 -11.27 21.92
CA GLU A 454 12.72 -12.21 21.04
C GLU A 454 11.36 -11.69 20.57
N GLY A 455 10.62 -11.01 21.45
CA GLY A 455 9.38 -10.30 21.09
C GLY A 455 9.58 -9.28 19.97
N PHE A 456 10.78 -8.70 19.84
CA PHE A 456 11.11 -7.73 18.79
C PHE A 456 11.54 -8.32 17.44
N ARG A 457 11.92 -9.61 17.34
CA ARG A 457 12.41 -10.20 16.09
C ARG A 457 11.39 -11.00 15.28
N GLY A 458 10.19 -11.22 15.84
CA GLY A 458 9.16 -12.06 15.22
C GLY A 458 9.59 -13.54 15.15
N ILE A 459 8.66 -14.46 15.35
CA ILE A 459 8.94 -15.91 15.28
C ILE A 459 8.67 -16.43 13.86
N SER A 460 9.51 -17.32 13.36
CA SER A 460 9.44 -17.86 12.00
C SER A 460 9.48 -19.39 12.01
N LEU A 461 8.46 -20.03 11.45
CA LEU A 461 8.29 -21.48 11.47
C LEU A 461 9.47 -22.27 10.86
N PRO A 462 10.00 -21.91 9.68
CA PRO A 462 11.19 -22.58 9.13
C PRO A 462 12.43 -22.46 10.03
N VAL A 463 12.60 -21.31 10.70
CA VAL A 463 13.72 -21.06 11.60
C VAL A 463 13.58 -21.90 12.87
N GLU A 464 12.37 -22.01 13.43
CA GLU A 464 12.13 -22.83 14.63
C GLU A 464 12.29 -24.32 14.38
N ILE A 465 11.94 -24.82 13.19
CA ILE A 465 12.21 -26.21 12.81
C ILE A 465 13.71 -26.50 12.72
N ALA A 466 14.48 -25.58 12.12
CA ALA A 466 15.94 -25.72 12.06
C ALA A 466 16.56 -25.73 13.47
N ARG A 467 16.11 -24.82 14.34
CA ARG A 467 16.54 -24.76 15.75
C ARG A 467 16.15 -26.00 16.54
N ALA A 468 14.96 -26.53 16.32
CA ALA A 468 14.50 -27.76 16.94
C ALA A 468 15.43 -28.94 16.63
N ARG A 469 15.80 -29.10 15.35
CA ARG A 469 16.74 -30.13 14.90
C ARG A 469 18.11 -29.98 15.57
N GLU A 470 18.64 -28.76 15.65
CA GLU A 470 19.91 -28.51 16.34
C GLU A 470 19.84 -28.83 17.84
N ALA A 471 18.76 -28.42 18.51
CA ALA A 471 18.57 -28.67 19.94
C ALA A 471 18.43 -30.16 20.28
N LEU A 472 17.66 -30.91 19.49
CA LEU A 472 17.49 -32.36 19.67
C LEU A 472 18.82 -33.12 19.44
N ARG A 473 19.55 -32.77 18.37
CA ARG A 473 20.87 -33.35 18.08
C ARG A 473 21.89 -33.05 19.17
N ALA A 474 21.92 -31.82 19.69
CA ALA A 474 22.80 -31.44 20.78
C ALA A 474 22.48 -32.19 22.09
N ALA A 475 21.22 -32.54 22.30
CA ALA A 475 20.76 -33.35 23.43
C ALA A 475 20.96 -34.86 23.21
N GLY A 476 21.40 -35.30 22.02
CA GLY A 476 21.57 -36.72 21.69
C GLY A 476 20.27 -37.49 21.46
N ILE A 477 19.18 -36.78 21.15
CA ILE A 477 17.84 -37.35 20.89
C ILE A 477 17.70 -37.57 19.38
N GLU A 478 17.24 -38.76 18.97
CA GLU A 478 16.96 -39.06 17.57
C GLU A 478 15.76 -38.23 17.07
N ASP A 479 15.95 -37.51 15.96
CA ASP A 479 14.99 -36.52 15.46
C ASP A 479 14.26 -36.99 14.18
N ASP A 480 12.92 -36.96 14.20
CA ASP A 480 12.04 -37.11 13.03
C ASP A 480 11.33 -35.77 12.78
N VAL A 481 11.95 -34.90 11.98
CA VAL A 481 11.56 -33.49 11.81
C VAL A 481 11.34 -33.17 10.32
N PRO A 482 10.23 -32.53 9.92
CA PRO A 482 9.89 -32.27 8.53
C PRO A 482 10.89 -31.36 7.82
N SER A 483 11.05 -31.57 6.51
CA SER A 483 11.99 -30.84 5.66
C SER A 483 11.37 -29.61 4.97
N SER A 484 10.04 -29.53 4.88
CA SER A 484 9.31 -28.38 4.34
C SER A 484 8.09 -28.04 5.22
N THR A 485 7.68 -26.76 5.18
CA THR A 485 6.47 -26.23 5.82
C THR A 485 5.62 -25.39 4.87
N ASP A 486 5.82 -25.56 3.56
CA ASP A 486 5.17 -24.72 2.54
C ASP A 486 3.63 -24.84 2.56
N MET A 487 3.13 -26.00 3.00
CA MET A 487 1.71 -26.32 3.14
C MET A 487 1.02 -25.53 4.26
N VAL A 488 1.78 -24.91 5.18
CA VAL A 488 1.19 -24.22 6.34
C VAL A 488 0.63 -22.84 5.96
N PRO A 489 -0.66 -22.58 6.20
CA PRO A 489 -1.27 -21.27 5.95
C PRO A 489 -0.59 -20.14 6.72
N THR A 490 -0.40 -18.98 6.09
CA THR A 490 0.32 -17.82 6.66
C THR A 490 -0.19 -17.41 8.05
N ARG A 491 -1.50 -17.52 8.30
CA ARG A 491 -2.11 -17.21 9.60
C ARG A 491 -1.67 -18.15 10.74
N LEU A 492 -1.32 -19.39 10.44
CA LEU A 492 -1.01 -20.42 11.45
C LEU A 492 0.49 -20.63 11.67
N ARG A 493 1.35 -20.08 10.78
CA ARG A 493 2.81 -20.25 10.86
C ARG A 493 3.39 -19.78 12.18
N GLU A 494 2.94 -18.64 12.69
CA GLU A 494 3.41 -18.09 13.95
C GLU A 494 3.06 -18.99 15.13
N LEU A 495 1.80 -19.45 15.17
CA LEU A 495 1.32 -20.36 16.21
C LEU A 495 2.09 -21.68 16.20
N PHE A 496 2.25 -22.31 15.03
CA PHE A 496 2.95 -23.58 14.91
C PHE A 496 4.42 -23.45 15.26
N ALA A 497 5.06 -22.31 14.94
CA ALA A 497 6.43 -22.03 15.35
C ALA A 497 6.57 -22.01 16.87
N TRP A 498 5.62 -21.37 17.56
CA TRP A 498 5.54 -21.39 19.03
C TRP A 498 5.29 -22.79 19.59
N THR A 499 4.40 -23.58 18.98
CA THR A 499 4.12 -24.97 19.41
C THR A 499 5.37 -25.84 19.35
N ILE A 500 6.13 -25.74 18.25
CA ILE A 500 7.38 -26.49 18.08
C ILE A 500 8.43 -26.05 19.09
N ARG A 501 8.63 -24.74 19.26
CA ARG A 501 9.62 -24.21 20.21
C ARG A 501 9.35 -24.68 21.64
N GLU A 502 8.11 -24.56 22.09
CA GLU A 502 7.71 -24.94 23.44
C GLU A 502 7.80 -26.47 23.63
N GLY A 503 7.30 -27.24 22.66
CA GLY A 503 7.36 -28.70 22.69
C GLY A 503 8.80 -29.21 22.78
N VAL A 504 9.69 -28.74 21.92
CA VAL A 504 11.09 -29.18 21.88
C VAL A 504 11.86 -28.72 23.13
N THR A 505 11.57 -27.54 23.65
CA THR A 505 12.16 -27.07 24.91
C THR A 505 11.79 -28.01 26.07
N ASN A 506 10.54 -28.45 26.12
CA ASN A 506 10.09 -29.42 27.13
C ASN A 506 10.74 -30.79 26.95
N VAL A 507 10.85 -31.27 25.71
CA VAL A 507 11.56 -32.54 25.41
C VAL A 507 12.99 -32.48 25.92
N VAL A 508 13.76 -31.46 25.52
CA VAL A 508 15.19 -31.35 25.86
C VAL A 508 15.43 -31.16 27.36
N ARG A 509 14.57 -30.40 28.06
CA ARG A 509 14.79 -30.08 29.48
C ARG A 509 14.21 -31.11 30.44
N HIS A 510 13.11 -31.76 30.08
CA HIS A 510 12.25 -32.41 31.07
C HIS A 510 11.91 -33.88 30.75
N SER A 511 12.03 -34.34 29.49
CA SER A 511 11.53 -35.68 29.11
C SER A 511 12.49 -36.84 29.40
N GLY A 512 13.81 -36.65 29.22
CA GLY A 512 14.76 -37.76 29.15
C GLY A 512 14.51 -38.73 27.99
N ALA A 513 13.84 -38.27 26.92
CA ALA A 513 13.50 -39.03 25.73
C ALA A 513 14.72 -39.47 24.91
N THR A 514 14.57 -40.57 24.18
CA THR A 514 15.53 -41.05 23.17
C THR A 514 15.11 -40.71 21.75
N HIS A 515 13.81 -40.52 21.52
CA HIS A 515 13.25 -40.21 20.22
C HIS A 515 12.22 -39.07 20.31
N CYS A 516 12.27 -38.14 19.35
CA CYS A 516 11.32 -37.04 19.26
C CYS A 516 10.86 -36.86 17.80
N ARG A 517 9.54 -36.91 17.61
CA ARG A 517 8.87 -36.70 16.32
C ARG A 517 8.15 -35.36 16.32
N ILE A 518 8.42 -34.56 15.28
CA ILE A 518 7.69 -33.33 14.99
C ILE A 518 6.90 -33.55 13.70
N THR A 519 5.61 -33.23 13.70
CA THR A 519 4.78 -33.28 12.49
C THR A 519 4.03 -31.96 12.33
N VAL A 520 3.99 -31.46 11.10
CA VAL A 520 3.30 -30.21 10.76
C VAL A 520 2.49 -30.43 9.50
N ASP A 521 1.20 -30.13 9.55
CA ASP A 521 0.25 -30.20 8.44
C ASP A 521 -0.46 -28.85 8.25
N GLU A 522 -1.46 -28.79 7.35
CA GLU A 522 -2.19 -27.54 7.06
C GLU A 522 -2.96 -26.99 8.27
N ASN A 523 -3.37 -27.87 9.19
CA ASN A 523 -4.32 -27.60 10.27
C ASN A 523 -3.80 -27.96 11.67
N SER A 524 -2.63 -28.60 11.77
CA SER A 524 -2.05 -29.05 13.03
C SER A 524 -0.52 -29.04 13.04
N ALA A 525 0.03 -28.84 14.23
CA ALA A 525 1.45 -29.07 14.52
C ALA A 525 1.55 -29.87 15.80
N SER A 526 2.35 -30.93 15.82
CA SER A 526 2.59 -31.76 16.99
C SER A 526 4.05 -32.08 17.23
N VAL A 527 4.41 -32.17 18.51
CA VAL A 527 5.69 -32.65 19.02
C VAL A 527 5.40 -33.82 19.94
N VAL A 528 5.99 -34.98 19.66
CA VAL A 528 5.76 -36.24 20.38
C VAL A 528 7.09 -36.84 20.78
N ASP A 529 7.26 -37.19 22.05
CA ASP A 529 8.44 -37.87 22.57
C ASP A 529 8.11 -39.19 23.28
N ASP A 530 9.12 -40.04 23.41
CA ASP A 530 9.07 -41.36 24.09
C ASP A 530 9.55 -41.31 25.55
N GLY A 531 9.73 -40.12 26.12
CA GLY A 531 10.32 -39.91 27.44
C GLY A 531 9.37 -40.12 28.61
N ARG A 532 9.80 -39.64 29.78
CA ARG A 532 8.99 -39.68 31.00
C ARG A 532 7.88 -38.64 30.86
N GLY A 533 6.64 -39.09 30.64
CA GLY A 533 5.47 -38.22 30.65
C GLY A 533 5.44 -37.40 31.94
N ALA A 534 5.00 -36.15 31.87
CA ALA A 534 5.04 -35.23 33.00
C ALA A 534 4.25 -35.77 34.22
N GLU A 535 4.92 -36.05 35.34
CA GLU A 535 4.30 -36.52 36.60
C GLU A 535 3.52 -35.42 37.35
N SER A 536 3.62 -34.15 36.91
CA SER A 536 2.86 -33.04 37.49
C SER A 536 2.32 -32.09 36.42
N THR A 537 1.05 -31.72 36.57
CA THR A 537 0.34 -30.67 35.83
C THR A 537 0.82 -29.25 36.15
N SER A 538 2.07 -29.07 36.61
CA SER A 538 2.64 -27.75 36.82
C SER A 538 2.86 -27.10 35.45
N SER A 539 1.83 -26.41 34.99
CA SER A 539 1.77 -25.69 33.74
C SER A 539 2.80 -24.56 33.78
N GLY A 540 3.98 -24.79 33.23
CA GLY A 540 4.99 -23.74 33.07
C GLY A 540 4.41 -22.57 32.28
N ASN A 541 4.85 -21.34 32.58
CA ASN A 541 4.37 -20.11 31.95
C ASN A 541 4.38 -20.18 30.39
N GLY A 542 5.27 -20.98 29.79
CA GLY A 542 5.36 -21.19 28.35
C GLY A 542 4.13 -21.89 27.73
N LEU A 543 3.62 -22.95 28.36
CA LEU A 543 2.41 -23.66 27.90
C LEU A 543 1.13 -22.84 28.08
N ILE A 544 1.08 -21.98 29.10
CA ILE A 544 -0.03 -21.04 29.33
C ILE A 544 -0.07 -20.02 28.19
N GLY A 545 1.05 -19.36 27.89
CA GLY A 545 1.12 -18.40 26.79
C GLY A 545 0.89 -19.02 25.40
N LEU A 546 1.24 -20.30 25.21
CA LEU A 546 0.93 -21.02 23.98
C LEU A 546 -0.58 -21.26 23.81
N ARG A 547 -1.30 -21.64 24.88
CA ARG A 547 -2.76 -21.81 24.87
C ARG A 547 -3.49 -20.50 24.55
N GLU A 548 -3.05 -19.38 25.12
CA GLU A 548 -3.62 -18.05 24.85
C GLU A 548 -3.47 -17.66 23.37
N ARG A 549 -2.27 -17.84 22.79
CA ARG A 549 -2.01 -17.57 21.37
C ARG A 549 -2.81 -18.48 20.42
N ALA A 550 -3.01 -19.75 20.81
CA ALA A 550 -3.84 -20.67 20.05
C ALA A 550 -5.31 -20.21 20.02
N GLY A 551 -5.84 -19.81 21.18
CA GLY A 551 -7.21 -19.31 21.31
C GLY A 551 -7.48 -18.09 20.43
N ALA A 552 -6.56 -17.12 20.39
CA ALA A 552 -6.65 -15.94 19.51
C ALA A 552 -6.69 -16.30 18.01
N SER A 553 -6.15 -17.46 17.64
CA SER A 553 -6.10 -17.95 16.26
C SER A 553 -7.22 -18.95 15.92
N GLY A 554 -8.16 -19.21 16.83
CA GLY A 554 -9.21 -20.23 16.66
C GLY A 554 -8.69 -21.66 16.67
N ALA A 555 -7.48 -21.86 17.20
CA ALA A 555 -6.82 -23.14 17.38
C ALA A 555 -6.78 -23.54 18.86
N ARG A 556 -6.50 -24.81 19.14
CA ARG A 556 -6.53 -25.41 20.46
C ARG A 556 -5.24 -26.18 20.67
N VAL A 557 -4.62 -26.03 21.83
CA VAL A 557 -3.49 -26.86 22.22
C VAL A 557 -4.01 -28.07 22.99
N ILE A 558 -3.61 -29.28 22.60
CA ILE A 558 -3.92 -30.54 23.25
C ILE A 558 -2.60 -31.12 23.77
N ILE A 559 -2.60 -31.55 25.02
CA ILE A 559 -1.50 -32.29 25.62
C ILE A 559 -1.99 -33.72 25.85
N THR A 560 -1.27 -34.71 25.34
CA THR A 560 -1.62 -36.13 25.51
C THR A 560 -0.43 -36.94 26.00
N HIS A 561 -0.74 -38.07 26.62
CA HIS A 561 0.23 -39.07 27.07
C HIS A 561 -0.03 -40.38 26.34
N PRO A 562 0.69 -40.69 25.25
CA PRO A 562 0.63 -42.01 24.63
C PRO A 562 1.10 -43.06 25.65
N GLN A 563 0.34 -44.13 25.89
CA GLN A 563 0.70 -45.16 26.87
C GLN A 563 1.99 -45.92 26.47
N PRO A 564 2.79 -46.46 27.43
CA PRO A 564 2.84 -46.18 28.88
C PRO A 564 3.88 -45.09 29.24
N GLN A 565 4.61 -44.54 28.27
CA GLN A 565 5.64 -43.50 28.43
C GLN A 565 5.59 -42.58 27.20
N GLY A 566 5.76 -41.27 27.39
CA GLY A 566 5.77 -40.27 26.33
C GLY A 566 4.92 -39.03 26.63
N PHE A 567 5.26 -37.93 25.96
CA PHE A 567 4.52 -36.67 26.00
C PHE A 567 4.25 -36.17 24.58
N ALA A 568 3.04 -35.67 24.34
CA ALA A 568 2.62 -35.18 23.04
C ALA A 568 1.92 -33.82 23.18
N LEU A 569 2.45 -32.79 22.52
CA LEU A 569 1.91 -31.44 22.46
C LEU A 569 1.42 -31.17 21.03
N GLN A 570 0.14 -30.83 20.85
CA GLN A 570 -0.47 -30.63 19.53
C GLN A 570 -1.30 -29.34 19.49
N ALA A 571 -1.29 -28.58 18.39
CA ALA A 571 -2.23 -27.46 18.14
C ALA A 571 -3.23 -27.82 17.02
N LEU A 572 -4.53 -27.58 17.18
CA LEU A 572 -5.65 -28.02 16.29
C LEU A 572 -6.78 -26.99 16.16
N VAL A 573 -7.33 -26.76 14.96
CA VAL A 573 -8.44 -25.80 14.70
C VAL A 573 -9.84 -26.39 15.01
N ARG A 574 -10.85 -25.56 15.36
CA ARG A 574 -12.23 -25.93 15.79
C ARG A 574 -12.88 -27.11 15.05
N GLY A 575 -12.80 -27.15 13.72
CA GLY A 575 -13.39 -28.24 12.91
C GLY A 575 -12.84 -29.64 13.23
N ALA A 576 -11.66 -29.73 13.85
CA ALA A 576 -11.09 -30.99 14.29
C ALA A 576 -11.80 -31.57 15.54
N LEU A 577 -12.45 -30.78 16.41
CA LEU A 577 -13.23 -31.34 17.53
C LEU A 577 -14.52 -31.99 17.04
N ALA A 578 -15.23 -31.32 16.13
CA ALA A 578 -16.45 -31.85 15.54
C ALA A 578 -16.16 -33.18 14.81
N ALA A 579 -15.10 -33.22 14.00
CA ALA A 579 -14.65 -34.43 13.33
C ALA A 579 -14.30 -35.57 14.29
N LEU A 580 -13.73 -35.27 15.48
CA LEU A 580 -13.41 -36.29 16.47
C LEU A 580 -14.65 -36.86 17.18
N LEU A 581 -15.68 -36.02 17.42
CA LEU A 581 -16.94 -36.48 17.99
C LEU A 581 -17.77 -37.29 16.98
N ASP A 582 -17.71 -36.92 15.70
CA ASP A 582 -18.42 -37.62 14.61
C ASP A 582 -17.79 -39.00 14.27
N LEU A 583 -16.58 -39.28 14.78
CA LEU A 583 -15.96 -40.61 14.70
C LEU A 583 -16.53 -41.61 15.73
N GLU A 584 -17.24 -41.14 16.76
CA GLU A 584 -17.91 -42.02 17.73
C GLU A 584 -19.21 -42.54 17.11
N SER A 585 -19.40 -43.86 17.08
CA SER A 585 -20.52 -44.50 16.35
C SER A 585 -21.92 -44.15 16.87
N ASP A 586 -22.00 -43.58 18.06
CA ASP A 586 -23.24 -43.26 18.79
C ASP A 586 -23.47 -41.75 18.98
N LEU A 587 -22.58 -40.89 18.46
CA LEU A 587 -22.70 -39.43 18.50
C LEU A 587 -22.72 -38.86 17.08
N SER A 588 -23.53 -37.84 16.84
CA SER A 588 -23.56 -37.12 15.56
C SER A 588 -23.62 -35.63 15.80
N VAL A 589 -22.75 -34.88 15.11
CA VAL A 589 -22.72 -33.42 15.22
C VAL A 589 -23.71 -32.82 14.22
N VAL A 590 -24.87 -32.39 14.71
CA VAL A 590 -25.97 -31.89 13.85
C VAL A 590 -25.84 -30.43 13.43
N ALA A 591 -25.05 -29.63 14.16
CA ALA A 591 -24.83 -28.22 13.88
C ALA A 591 -23.56 -27.69 14.58
N GLU A 592 -22.91 -26.70 13.96
CA GLU A 592 -21.80 -25.94 14.56
C GLU A 592 -22.08 -24.44 14.43
N VAL A 593 -21.92 -23.69 15.52
CA VAL A 593 -22.06 -22.24 15.54
C VAL A 593 -20.80 -21.56 16.07
N GLY A 594 -20.49 -20.38 15.55
CA GLY A 594 -19.28 -19.65 15.89
C GLY A 594 -19.46 -18.57 16.95
N ARG A 595 -20.71 -18.25 17.32
CA ARG A 595 -21.08 -17.15 18.20
C ARG A 595 -22.21 -17.54 19.15
N GLY A 596 -22.24 -16.98 20.35
CA GLY A 596 -23.25 -17.35 21.35
C GLY A 596 -24.65 -16.82 21.06
N ASP A 597 -24.77 -15.72 20.31
CA ASP A 597 -26.06 -15.14 19.90
C ASP A 597 -26.78 -15.98 18.83
N GLU A 598 -26.09 -16.93 18.21
CA GLU A 598 -26.64 -17.88 17.23
C GLU A 598 -27.12 -19.20 17.87
N VAL A 599 -26.73 -19.47 19.13
CA VAL A 599 -26.95 -20.76 19.81
C VAL A 599 -28.43 -21.12 19.92
N VAL A 600 -29.26 -20.19 20.38
CA VAL A 600 -30.70 -20.45 20.59
C VAL A 600 -31.39 -20.78 19.26
N SER A 601 -31.09 -20.03 18.21
CA SER A 601 -31.64 -20.27 16.86
C SER A 601 -31.25 -21.65 16.33
N ALA A 602 -29.96 -22.03 16.47
CA ALA A 602 -29.47 -23.33 16.02
C ALA A 602 -30.10 -24.50 16.81
N VAL A 603 -30.30 -24.35 18.12
CA VAL A 603 -30.96 -25.39 18.93
C VAL A 603 -32.44 -25.54 18.55
N LEU A 604 -33.15 -24.45 18.27
CA LEU A 604 -34.54 -24.51 17.84
C LEU A 604 -34.71 -25.14 16.44
N GLU A 605 -33.75 -24.91 15.55
CA GLU A 605 -33.73 -25.47 14.20
C GLU A 605 -33.36 -26.95 14.18
N HIS A 606 -32.27 -27.33 14.84
CA HIS A 606 -31.69 -28.68 14.74
C HIS A 606 -32.06 -29.62 15.88
N ARG A 607 -32.65 -29.10 16.97
CA ARG A 607 -33.12 -29.86 18.15
C ARG A 607 -32.12 -30.90 18.68
N PRO A 608 -30.89 -30.51 19.02
CA PRO A 608 -29.91 -31.44 19.59
C PRO A 608 -30.31 -31.92 20.99
N ASP A 609 -29.94 -33.16 21.33
CA ASP A 609 -30.14 -33.70 22.68
C ASP A 609 -29.19 -33.07 23.70
N VAL A 610 -27.95 -32.79 23.28
CA VAL A 610 -26.93 -32.11 24.10
C VAL A 610 -26.25 -31.00 23.30
N ALA A 611 -26.19 -29.79 23.87
CA ALA A 611 -25.42 -28.67 23.36
C ALA A 611 -24.09 -28.55 24.11
N LEU A 612 -22.97 -28.62 23.38
CA LEU A 612 -21.64 -28.32 23.92
C LEU A 612 -21.34 -26.85 23.70
N LEU A 613 -21.22 -26.09 24.79
CA LEU A 613 -21.03 -24.64 24.72
C LEU A 613 -19.71 -24.22 25.35
N ASP A 614 -19.00 -23.34 24.68
CA ASP A 614 -17.87 -22.63 25.26
C ASP A 614 -18.34 -21.45 26.13
N VAL A 615 -17.63 -21.13 27.20
CA VAL A 615 -17.95 -19.93 28.01
C VAL A 615 -17.59 -18.66 27.23
N GLU A 616 -16.41 -18.63 26.61
CA GLU A 616 -15.88 -17.42 25.97
C GLU A 616 -16.22 -17.37 24.48
N MET A 617 -17.48 -17.03 24.17
CA MET A 617 -17.96 -16.89 22.78
C MET A 617 -18.24 -15.43 22.40
N PRO A 618 -18.01 -15.02 21.13
CA PRO A 618 -18.40 -13.69 20.66
C PRO A 618 -19.92 -13.49 20.68
N GLY A 619 -20.36 -12.26 20.94
CA GLY A 619 -21.78 -11.88 20.96
C GLY A 619 -22.43 -12.12 22.32
N MET A 620 -22.68 -13.38 22.65
CA MET A 620 -23.23 -13.82 23.94
C MET A 620 -22.30 -14.88 24.53
N ASP A 621 -22.02 -14.79 25.84
CA ASP A 621 -21.20 -15.80 26.50
C ASP A 621 -21.98 -17.11 26.70
N GLY A 622 -21.27 -18.23 26.90
CA GLY A 622 -21.91 -19.55 27.02
C GLY A 622 -22.79 -19.73 28.24
N ILE A 623 -22.54 -18.99 29.32
CA ILE A 623 -23.33 -19.08 30.54
C ILE A 623 -24.68 -18.36 30.34
N ALA A 624 -24.65 -17.19 29.72
CA ALA A 624 -25.84 -16.45 29.30
C ALA A 624 -26.64 -17.24 28.24
N ALA A 625 -25.95 -17.85 27.27
CA ALA A 625 -26.59 -18.72 26.28
C ALA A 625 -27.25 -19.94 26.94
N THR A 626 -26.64 -20.52 27.98
CA THR A 626 -27.22 -21.61 28.77
C THR A 626 -28.52 -21.17 29.46
N ALA A 627 -28.52 -19.98 30.07
CA ALA A 627 -29.71 -19.44 30.73
C ALA A 627 -30.84 -19.19 29.71
N ALA A 628 -30.53 -18.65 28.53
CA ALA A 628 -31.49 -18.44 27.45
C ALA A 628 -32.05 -19.76 26.88
N LEU A 629 -31.20 -20.77 26.71
CA LEU A 629 -31.62 -22.10 26.25
C LEU A 629 -32.55 -22.79 27.25
N ARG A 630 -32.31 -22.62 28.55
CA ARG A 630 -33.16 -23.20 29.59
C ARG A 630 -34.61 -22.71 29.50
N GLU A 631 -34.83 -21.48 29.03
CA GLU A 631 -36.17 -20.92 28.81
C GLU A 631 -36.75 -21.32 27.45
N ALA A 632 -35.93 -21.31 26.38
CA ALA A 632 -36.40 -21.52 25.01
C ALA A 632 -36.53 -23.00 24.59
N ALA A 633 -35.67 -23.88 25.12
CA ALA A 633 -35.57 -25.30 24.75
C ALA A 633 -35.17 -26.16 25.97
N PRO A 634 -36.08 -26.37 26.95
CA PRO A 634 -35.77 -27.05 28.21
C PRO A 634 -35.38 -28.53 28.05
N ASP A 635 -35.70 -29.14 26.91
CA ASP A 635 -35.38 -30.54 26.63
C ASP A 635 -33.90 -30.75 26.23
N THR A 636 -33.23 -29.72 25.70
CA THR A 636 -31.82 -29.78 25.33
C THR A 636 -30.93 -29.63 26.56
N ARG A 637 -30.05 -30.61 26.80
CA ARG A 637 -29.10 -30.56 27.91
C ARG A 637 -27.86 -29.75 27.51
N VAL A 638 -27.28 -29.01 28.44
CA VAL A 638 -26.10 -28.19 28.16
C VAL A 638 -24.87 -28.73 28.90
N LEU A 639 -23.79 -28.96 28.16
CA LEU A 639 -22.46 -29.25 28.70
C LEU A 639 -21.55 -28.06 28.40
N ILE A 640 -21.11 -27.35 29.43
CA ILE A 640 -20.14 -26.27 29.27
C ILE A 640 -18.73 -26.86 29.16
N VAL A 641 -17.99 -26.41 28.15
CA VAL A 641 -16.61 -26.79 27.89
C VAL A 641 -15.76 -25.51 27.83
N THR A 642 -14.95 -25.24 28.85
CA THR A 642 -14.18 -23.97 28.95
C THR A 642 -12.68 -24.20 28.84
N THR A 643 -11.95 -23.23 28.26
CA THR A 643 -10.47 -23.24 28.21
C THR A 643 -9.87 -23.10 29.62
N PHE A 644 -10.50 -22.29 30.47
CA PHE A 644 -10.07 -22.04 31.84
C PHE A 644 -11.23 -22.37 32.78
N GLY A 645 -11.05 -23.37 33.63
CA GLY A 645 -12.01 -23.69 34.68
C GLY A 645 -11.91 -22.71 35.85
N ARG A 646 -12.14 -21.42 35.58
CA ARG A 646 -12.16 -20.41 36.62
C ARG A 646 -13.25 -20.79 37.64
N PRO A 647 -12.94 -20.84 38.94
CA PRO A 647 -13.87 -21.37 39.92
C PRO A 647 -15.22 -20.64 39.94
N GLY A 648 -15.23 -19.32 39.68
CA GLY A 648 -16.46 -18.52 39.56
C GLY A 648 -17.38 -18.93 38.39
N PHE A 649 -16.86 -19.49 37.30
CA PHE A 649 -17.65 -19.89 36.13
C PHE A 649 -18.41 -21.19 36.34
N LEU A 650 -17.83 -22.15 37.07
CA LEU A 650 -18.51 -23.41 37.39
C LEU A 650 -19.83 -23.15 38.12
N ARG A 651 -19.82 -22.33 39.17
CA ARG A 651 -21.04 -21.98 39.94
C ARG A 651 -22.08 -21.25 39.10
N LYS A 652 -21.64 -20.26 38.30
CA LYS A 652 -22.52 -19.48 37.41
C LYS A 652 -23.18 -20.39 36.35
N ALA A 653 -22.43 -21.30 35.75
CA ALA A 653 -22.94 -22.26 34.77
C ALA A 653 -23.96 -23.24 35.37
N LEU A 654 -23.69 -23.77 36.57
CA LEU A 654 -24.64 -24.66 37.26
C LEU A 654 -25.94 -23.93 37.66
N HIS A 655 -25.87 -22.65 38.06
CA HIS A 655 -27.06 -21.81 38.31
C HIS A 655 -27.84 -21.52 37.04
N ALA A 656 -27.15 -21.25 35.93
CA ALA A 656 -27.76 -21.04 34.61
C ALA A 656 -28.48 -22.30 34.10
N GLY A 657 -28.12 -23.49 34.57
CA GLY A 657 -28.80 -24.75 34.28
C GLY A 657 -27.96 -25.78 33.52
N ALA A 658 -26.65 -25.61 33.46
CA ALA A 658 -25.76 -26.57 32.81
C ALA A 658 -25.87 -27.95 33.47
N GLY A 659 -26.01 -28.99 32.64
CA GLY A 659 -25.97 -30.40 33.04
C GLY A 659 -24.55 -30.88 33.31
N GLY A 660 -23.54 -30.21 32.76
CA GLY A 660 -22.16 -30.46 33.14
C GLY A 660 -21.21 -29.31 32.83
N PHE A 661 -20.00 -29.39 33.39
CA PHE A 661 -18.95 -28.40 33.25
C PHE A 661 -17.59 -29.10 33.24
N VAL A 662 -16.92 -29.04 32.10
CA VAL A 662 -15.63 -29.70 31.85
C VAL A 662 -14.63 -28.71 31.27
N VAL A 663 -13.34 -29.02 31.41
CA VAL A 663 -12.29 -28.27 30.73
C VAL A 663 -12.17 -28.70 29.27
N LYS A 664 -11.80 -27.79 28.37
CA LYS A 664 -11.54 -28.10 26.95
C LYS A 664 -10.33 -29.01 26.73
N ASP A 665 -9.51 -29.18 27.76
CA ASP A 665 -8.37 -30.10 27.79
C ASP A 665 -8.79 -31.56 28.06
N THR A 666 -10.07 -31.80 28.38
CA THR A 666 -10.59 -33.16 28.56
C THR A 666 -10.41 -33.96 27.25
N PRO A 667 -9.74 -35.13 27.28
CA PRO A 667 -9.52 -35.95 26.08
C PRO A 667 -10.83 -36.27 25.36
N ALA A 668 -10.82 -36.31 24.01
CA ALA A 668 -12.03 -36.49 23.20
C ALA A 668 -12.92 -37.66 23.64
N ARG A 669 -12.31 -38.80 24.02
CA ARG A 669 -13.05 -39.97 24.54
C ARG A 669 -13.72 -39.70 25.90
N GLN A 670 -13.07 -38.96 26.80
CA GLN A 670 -13.65 -38.57 28.09
C GLN A 670 -14.71 -37.48 27.91
N LEU A 671 -14.54 -36.58 26.93
CA LEU A 671 -15.55 -35.61 26.56
C LEU A 671 -16.79 -36.31 25.99
N ALA A 672 -16.62 -37.28 25.09
CA ALA A 672 -17.72 -38.11 24.58
C ALA A 672 -18.46 -38.85 25.71
N ASP A 673 -17.74 -39.40 26.68
CA ASP A 673 -18.34 -39.99 27.88
C ASP A 673 -19.10 -38.96 28.75
N ALA A 674 -18.58 -37.74 28.88
CA ALA A 674 -19.29 -36.65 29.56
C ALA A 674 -20.60 -36.29 28.83
N VAL A 675 -20.59 -36.26 27.49
CA VAL A 675 -21.80 -36.05 26.67
C VAL A 675 -22.82 -37.16 26.95
N ARG A 676 -22.40 -38.44 26.92
CA ARG A 676 -23.28 -39.59 27.20
C ARG A 676 -23.92 -39.50 28.59
N ARG A 677 -23.14 -39.13 29.61
CA ARG A 677 -23.63 -38.98 30.98
C ARG A 677 -24.61 -37.81 31.12
N VAL A 678 -24.32 -36.67 30.51
CA VAL A 678 -25.23 -35.51 30.49
C VAL A 678 -26.52 -35.83 29.75
N HIS A 679 -26.45 -36.55 28.62
CA HIS A 679 -27.61 -37.06 27.89
C HIS A 679 -28.47 -37.99 28.76
N ALA A 680 -27.85 -38.87 29.55
CA ALA A 680 -28.54 -39.73 30.53
C ALA A 680 -29.12 -38.96 31.74
N GLY A 681 -28.99 -37.63 31.78
CA GLY A 681 -29.50 -36.76 32.85
C GLY A 681 -28.59 -36.68 34.08
N LEU A 682 -27.37 -37.22 34.02
CA LEU A 682 -26.40 -37.13 35.11
C LEU A 682 -25.67 -35.79 35.07
N ARG A 683 -25.25 -35.31 36.25
CA ARG A 683 -24.38 -34.14 36.35
C ARG A 683 -22.92 -34.54 36.23
N VAL A 684 -22.19 -33.88 35.34
CA VAL A 684 -20.76 -34.12 35.12
C VAL A 684 -19.98 -32.85 35.42
N VAL A 685 -19.11 -32.91 36.42
CA VAL A 685 -18.20 -31.80 36.76
C VAL A 685 -16.78 -32.35 36.80
N ASP A 686 -15.85 -31.62 36.20
CA ASP A 686 -14.44 -31.98 36.30
C ASP A 686 -13.97 -31.98 37.79
N PRO A 687 -13.34 -33.06 38.28
CA PRO A 687 -12.95 -33.19 39.68
C PRO A 687 -12.00 -32.09 40.17
N THR A 688 -11.10 -31.61 39.30
CA THR A 688 -10.14 -30.56 39.67
C THR A 688 -10.84 -29.22 39.84
N LEU A 689 -11.79 -28.91 38.95
CA LEU A 689 -12.59 -27.68 39.03
C LEU A 689 -13.55 -27.68 40.21
N ALA A 690 -14.09 -28.85 40.56
CA ALA A 690 -14.93 -29.00 41.75
C ALA A 690 -14.12 -28.72 43.03
N ALA A 691 -12.86 -29.19 43.10
CA ALA A 691 -11.97 -28.93 44.23
C ALA A 691 -11.58 -27.45 44.32
N ASP A 692 -11.15 -26.84 43.21
CA ASP A 692 -10.74 -25.43 43.17
C ASP A 692 -11.89 -24.47 43.51
N SER A 693 -13.11 -24.79 43.08
CA SER A 693 -14.32 -24.02 43.43
C SER A 693 -14.75 -24.14 44.89
N LEU A 694 -14.37 -25.21 45.59
CA LEU A 694 -14.61 -25.33 47.03
C LEU A 694 -13.60 -24.51 47.85
N VAL A 695 -12.36 -24.39 47.35
CA VAL A 695 -11.27 -23.67 48.03
C VAL A 695 -11.40 -22.15 47.91
N SER A 696 -11.85 -21.65 46.76
CA SER A 696 -11.81 -20.20 46.43
C SER A 696 -12.99 -19.37 46.97
N GLY A 697 -14.03 -19.98 47.56
CA GLY A 697 -15.12 -19.28 48.26
C GLY A 697 -16.05 -18.43 47.37
N GLU A 698 -16.91 -17.59 47.99
CA GLU A 698 -17.70 -16.59 47.26
C GLU A 698 -16.87 -15.36 46.90
N SER A 699 -17.24 -14.68 45.82
CA SER A 699 -16.57 -13.43 45.44
C SER A 699 -16.64 -12.43 46.59
N PRO A 700 -15.51 -11.86 47.04
CA PRO A 700 -15.51 -10.84 48.09
C PRO A 700 -16.02 -9.48 47.59
N LEU A 701 -16.23 -9.34 46.27
CA LEU A 701 -16.62 -8.11 45.61
C LEU A 701 -18.15 -7.92 45.65
N THR A 702 -18.58 -6.69 45.91
CA THR A 702 -19.99 -6.31 45.74
C THR A 702 -20.32 -6.08 44.27
N GLU A 703 -21.60 -6.17 43.91
CA GLU A 703 -22.05 -5.92 42.53
C GLU A 703 -21.57 -4.57 41.98
N ARG A 704 -21.54 -3.53 42.83
CA ARG A 704 -21.07 -2.19 42.43
C ARG A 704 -19.55 -2.13 42.24
N GLU A 705 -18.78 -2.88 43.03
CA GLU A 705 -17.33 -3.02 42.84
C GLU A 705 -17.00 -3.77 41.55
N THR A 706 -17.75 -4.84 41.23
CA THR A 706 -17.63 -5.59 39.97
C THR A 706 -17.91 -4.71 38.76
N GLN A 707 -18.98 -3.90 38.79
CA GLN A 707 -19.31 -2.97 37.70
C GLN A 707 -18.22 -1.92 37.48
N VAL A 708 -17.65 -1.38 38.56
CA VAL A 708 -16.57 -0.38 38.49
C VAL A 708 -15.27 -1.00 37.97
N LEU A 709 -14.92 -2.23 38.39
CA LEU A 709 -13.74 -2.93 37.87
C LEU A 709 -13.89 -3.31 36.39
N ARG A 710 -15.06 -3.78 35.94
CA ARG A 710 -15.32 -4.05 34.51
C ARG A 710 -15.15 -2.79 33.65
N ALA A 711 -15.67 -1.65 34.11
CA ALA A 711 -15.49 -0.37 33.42
C ALA A 711 -14.04 0.13 33.42
N ALA A 712 -13.18 -0.40 34.29
CA ALA A 712 -11.77 -0.06 34.40
C ALA A 712 -10.85 -0.98 33.58
N HIS A 713 -11.38 -2.01 32.90
CA HIS A 713 -10.60 -3.04 32.19
C HIS A 713 -9.57 -2.47 31.21
N ASP A 714 -9.98 -1.51 30.37
CA ASP A 714 -9.10 -0.86 29.37
C ASP A 714 -8.27 0.31 29.92
N GLY A 715 -8.14 0.42 31.25
CA GLY A 715 -7.39 1.50 31.90
C GLY A 715 -8.12 2.86 31.90
N ALA A 716 -9.43 2.86 31.64
CA ALA A 716 -10.26 4.06 31.56
C ALA A 716 -10.03 5.04 32.74
N PRO A 717 -10.01 6.36 32.49
CA PRO A 717 -9.87 7.35 33.54
C PRO A 717 -11.12 7.36 34.44
N VAL A 718 -10.94 7.66 35.73
CA VAL A 718 -12.02 7.68 36.73
C VAL A 718 -13.20 8.55 36.31
N ALA A 719 -12.94 9.66 35.61
CA ALA A 719 -13.99 10.55 35.09
C ALA A 719 -14.87 9.88 34.02
N ALA A 720 -14.28 9.05 33.14
CA ALA A 720 -15.04 8.30 32.13
C ALA A 720 -15.89 7.20 32.78
N ILE A 721 -15.34 6.48 33.75
CA ILE A 721 -16.07 5.45 34.50
C ILE A 721 -17.24 6.06 35.28
N ALA A 722 -17.01 7.21 35.92
CA ALA A 722 -18.03 7.98 36.64
C ALA A 722 -19.19 8.38 35.71
N GLY A 723 -18.87 8.87 34.50
CA GLY A 723 -19.86 9.20 33.47
C GLY A 723 -20.66 7.99 33.00
N ALA A 724 -19.99 6.86 32.73
CA ALA A 724 -20.64 5.65 32.23
C ALA A 724 -21.56 4.96 33.24
N LEU A 725 -21.21 5.00 34.54
CA LEU A 725 -21.97 4.33 35.60
C LEU A 725 -22.91 5.27 36.38
N PHE A 726 -23.01 6.54 35.97
CA PHE A 726 -23.77 7.61 36.64
C PHE A 726 -23.38 7.74 38.13
N LEU A 727 -22.08 7.76 38.41
CA LEU A 727 -21.51 7.87 39.75
C LEU A 727 -20.66 9.14 39.89
N SER A 728 -20.42 9.59 41.13
CA SER A 728 -19.42 10.63 41.36
C SER A 728 -18.00 10.07 41.23
N ALA A 729 -17.03 10.89 40.79
CA ALA A 729 -15.63 10.48 40.71
C ALA A 729 -15.04 10.04 42.07
N GLY A 730 -15.55 10.59 43.18
CA GLY A 730 -15.20 10.15 44.54
C GLY A 730 -15.72 8.75 44.85
N THR A 731 -16.96 8.45 44.46
CA THR A 731 -17.57 7.13 44.63
C THR A 731 -16.84 6.05 43.83
N VAL A 732 -16.44 6.35 42.58
CA VAL A 732 -15.65 5.42 41.75
C VAL A 732 -14.28 5.14 42.40
N ARG A 733 -13.59 6.16 42.92
CA ARG A 733 -12.33 5.97 43.66
C ARG A 733 -12.49 5.09 44.89
N ASN A 734 -13.57 5.28 45.65
CA ASN A 734 -13.86 4.47 46.83
C ASN A 734 -14.12 3.00 46.46
N HIS A 735 -14.89 2.74 45.41
CA HIS A 735 -15.13 1.37 44.93
C HIS A 735 -13.86 0.71 44.41
N LEU A 736 -13.03 1.41 43.63
CA LEU A 736 -11.72 0.89 43.17
C LEU A 736 -10.80 0.57 44.35
N SER A 737 -10.72 1.47 45.34
CA SER A 737 -9.88 1.27 46.53
C SER A 737 -10.39 0.11 47.40
N SER A 738 -11.70 -0.03 47.57
CA SER A 738 -12.29 -1.14 48.32
C SER A 738 -12.09 -2.48 47.61
N ALA A 739 -12.26 -2.50 46.28
CA ALA A 739 -12.02 -3.68 45.47
C ALA A 739 -10.55 -4.12 45.52
N MET A 740 -9.60 -3.18 45.38
CA MET A 740 -8.16 -3.45 45.55
C MET A 740 -7.83 -4.06 46.92
N GLY A 741 -8.43 -3.53 47.99
CA GLY A 741 -8.26 -4.08 49.34
C GLY A 741 -8.81 -5.50 49.49
N LYS A 742 -9.98 -5.78 48.90
CA LYS A 742 -10.62 -7.10 48.92
C LYS A 742 -9.91 -8.14 48.06
N THR A 743 -9.25 -7.71 46.98
CA THR A 743 -8.47 -8.58 46.09
C THR A 743 -7.01 -8.72 46.52
N GLY A 744 -6.54 -7.93 47.50
CA GLY A 744 -5.12 -7.87 47.90
C GLY A 744 -4.20 -7.23 46.85
N ALA A 745 -4.75 -6.41 45.93
CA ALA A 745 -4.00 -5.84 44.81
C ALA A 745 -3.34 -4.50 45.19
N SER A 746 -2.12 -4.27 44.70
CA SER A 746 -1.38 -3.02 44.88
C SER A 746 -1.78 -1.93 43.88
N THR A 747 -2.33 -2.34 42.71
CA THR A 747 -2.80 -1.42 41.67
C THR A 747 -4.20 -1.76 41.17
N ARG A 748 -4.90 -0.77 40.59
CA ARG A 748 -6.21 -1.00 39.97
C ARG A 748 -6.16 -2.01 38.81
N ALA A 749 -5.08 -2.01 38.02
CA ALA A 749 -4.90 -2.94 36.91
C ALA A 749 -4.67 -4.37 37.42
N GLU A 750 -3.93 -4.51 38.52
CA GLU A 750 -3.75 -5.79 39.21
C GLU A 750 -5.06 -6.29 39.83
N ALA A 751 -5.88 -5.41 40.41
CA ALA A 751 -7.21 -5.79 40.93
C ALA A 751 -8.14 -6.32 39.84
N VAL A 752 -8.14 -5.70 38.66
CA VAL A 752 -8.87 -6.20 37.48
C VAL A 752 -8.36 -7.59 37.09
N ARG A 753 -7.04 -7.78 36.97
CA ARG A 753 -6.45 -9.09 36.62
C ARG A 753 -6.78 -10.19 37.63
N ILE A 754 -6.70 -9.90 38.94
CA ILE A 754 -7.04 -10.86 40.00
C ILE A 754 -8.53 -11.21 39.97
N ALA A 755 -9.40 -10.21 39.79
CA ALA A 755 -10.84 -10.45 39.71
C ALA A 755 -11.22 -11.24 38.44
N GLU A 756 -10.53 -11.02 37.32
CA GLU A 756 -10.67 -11.81 36.09
C GLU A 756 -10.18 -13.24 36.23
N SER A 757 -9.00 -13.46 36.80
CA SER A 757 -8.42 -14.80 36.94
C SER A 757 -9.27 -15.70 37.84
N ASN A 758 -9.95 -15.12 38.83
CA ASN A 758 -10.89 -15.83 39.71
C ASN A 758 -12.32 -15.96 39.13
N GLY A 759 -12.62 -15.31 38.00
CA GLY A 759 -13.95 -15.34 37.36
C GLY A 759 -15.03 -14.51 38.10
N TRP A 760 -14.61 -13.49 38.86
CA TRP A 760 -15.48 -12.58 39.59
C TRP A 760 -16.07 -11.49 38.70
N LEU A 761 -15.30 -11.00 37.72
CA LEU A 761 -15.78 -10.16 36.61
C LEU A 761 -16.42 -11.05 35.54
#